data_AF-A0AAD9F0W7-F1
#
_entry.id   AF-A0AAD9F0W7-F1
#
_cell.length_a   1.000
_cell.length_b   1.000
_cell.length_c   1.000
_cell.angle_alpha   90.00
_cell.angle_beta   90.00
_cell.angle_gamma   90.00
#
_symmetry.space_group_name_H-M   'P 1'
#
loop_
_entity.id
_entity.type
_entity.pdbx_description
1 polymer ?
#
loop_
_entity_poly.entity_id
_entity_poly.type
_entity_poly.pdbx_seq_one_letter_code
_entity_poly.pdbx_strand_id
1 'polypeptide(L)'
;MAEGQNSNSSMEILKPEILHDGKENSDVADCGESSKRSREMTEGLQTEERAEMSAGRRNNSEQMKQLLQSDINPDGKASSVQAGCSSPGPPSSAPSSTGPSSSGPSSSAPSSSGPSSSGPSSSAPSSPVPSSSMDVVSATHVEGAEAVRKKREDGPSSCCLLKDMKRIPQCDNKLGRLDFSKTHTVLVDVGVFNCGAGPMPQDGRDVWHSDFVKMPYSQSSHMKTGFMTQTNKVRWEVISKQLSSLSKKTTASVNNLEEAIIKYNPKYKDQWSFDALSSLAKADPKGDNYLPKLFPKIAELALRLPELVKKAVPLLKRGHTASITLSQTQIACLLANAFFCTYPHRNASGPKAEYHSYPSINFTSLFGHWSSRKKQKLRAIMHYFQEVTAKDNRTDTDLPNWRSCNKKMPKLHVASHGTIENEGKGMLQVDFASSWIGGGVLGSGLVQEEILFIINPELIVSRLFTEKLGDKECLIVTGSQQFSNYCGFGDTFQWMGPHEERLNRDEWARLQRQIVAIDALHFKQRSEQYNMINVTRELNKAYCGFKGHRPNEPDIATGNWGCGAFNGDKQLKAVIQLMAAAQAKRGLAFFTFEDESLKQGLQQTHHLLVTERTTVEKLYRLLEDYCATQQGSGSVHGDLFEFIRINFSPSRSLL
;
A
#
# COMPACT_ATOMS: atom_id res chain seq x y z
N MET A 1 13.62 -10.24 -42.12
CA MET A 1 12.31 -9.77 -41.63
C MET A 1 12.37 -9.83 -40.12
N ALA A 2 11.85 -8.83 -39.40
CA ALA A 2 11.85 -8.81 -37.94
C ALA A 2 10.40 -8.73 -37.47
N GLU A 3 9.89 -9.84 -36.92
CA GLU A 3 8.53 -9.89 -36.38
C GLU A 3 8.55 -9.34 -34.95
N GLY A 4 7.74 -8.30 -34.70
CA GLY A 4 7.63 -7.70 -33.38
C GLY A 4 6.82 -8.60 -32.44
N GLN A 5 7.50 -9.31 -31.53
CA GLN A 5 6.82 -10.08 -30.48
C GLN A 5 6.14 -9.15 -29.47
N ASN A 6 4.93 -9.52 -29.05
CA ASN A 6 4.06 -8.67 -28.23
C ASN A 6 4.60 -8.51 -26.80
N SER A 7 5.00 -7.28 -26.45
CA SER A 7 5.30 -6.87 -25.08
C SER A 7 4.03 -6.76 -24.23
N ASN A 8 3.53 -7.89 -23.76
CA ASN A 8 2.70 -7.94 -22.55
C ASN A 8 3.62 -8.29 -21.36
N SER A 9 3.34 -7.69 -20.21
CA SER A 9 4.10 -7.83 -18.96
C SER A 9 3.29 -8.58 -17.92
N SER A 10 3.94 -9.19 -16.92
CA SER A 10 3.28 -9.91 -15.82
C SER A 10 3.52 -9.26 -14.45
N MET A 11 2.66 -9.57 -13.49
CA MET A 11 2.81 -9.26 -12.07
C MET A 11 2.38 -10.48 -11.24
N GLU A 12 3.19 -10.89 -10.27
CA GLU A 12 2.83 -11.90 -9.28
C GLU A 12 2.40 -11.22 -7.98
N ILE A 13 1.27 -11.64 -7.42
CA ILE A 13 0.90 -11.37 -6.03
C ILE A 13 0.96 -12.68 -5.26
N LEU A 14 1.82 -12.74 -4.23
CA LEU A 14 2.01 -13.87 -3.32
C LEU A 14 1.56 -13.48 -1.91
N LYS A 15 0.73 -14.32 -1.28
CA LYS A 15 0.37 -14.23 0.13
C LYS A 15 0.97 -15.45 0.86
N PRO A 16 2.02 -15.32 1.67
CA PRO A 16 2.62 -16.42 2.41
C PRO A 16 2.18 -16.48 3.88
N GLU A 17 2.40 -17.64 4.50
CA GLU A 17 2.12 -17.92 5.92
C GLU A 17 3.38 -18.43 6.66
N ILE A 18 3.41 -18.22 7.98
CA ILE A 18 4.47 -18.74 8.86
C ILE A 18 4.19 -20.21 9.22
N LEU A 19 4.90 -21.13 8.56
CA LEU A 19 5.10 -22.50 9.08
C LEU A 19 5.75 -22.46 10.48
N HIS A 20 5.24 -23.29 11.39
CA HIS A 20 5.83 -23.47 12.72
C HIS A 20 7.10 -24.34 12.64
N ASP A 21 8.21 -23.84 13.18
CA ASP A 21 9.32 -24.70 13.63
C ASP A 21 8.90 -25.42 14.92
N GLY A 22 9.30 -26.68 15.08
CA GLY A 22 9.22 -27.39 16.37
C GLY A 22 8.74 -28.84 16.31
N LYS A 23 9.60 -29.76 15.88
CA LYS A 23 10.36 -30.60 16.83
C LYS A 23 11.39 -31.46 16.11
N GLU A 24 12.63 -31.41 16.58
CA GLU A 24 13.58 -32.50 16.40
C GLU A 24 13.14 -33.64 17.31
N ASN A 25 12.98 -34.84 16.74
CA ASN A 25 13.04 -36.08 17.50
C ASN A 25 14.34 -36.78 17.10
N SER A 26 15.28 -36.88 18.03
CA SER A 26 16.01 -38.13 18.19
C SER A 26 15.01 -39.20 18.73
N ASP A 27 15.25 -40.50 18.65
CA ASP A 27 16.52 -41.20 18.68
C ASP A 27 16.46 -42.58 17.99
N VAL A 28 17.64 -43.13 17.70
CA VAL A 28 17.96 -44.56 17.52
C VAL A 28 17.30 -45.31 16.35
N ALA A 29 18.10 -46.18 15.72
CA ALA A 29 17.66 -47.12 14.68
C ALA A 29 17.45 -48.53 15.25
N ASP A 30 16.58 -49.32 14.62
CA ASP A 30 16.66 -50.78 14.64
C ASP A 30 16.20 -51.34 13.28
N CYS A 31 16.60 -52.57 12.98
CA CYS A 31 16.27 -53.29 11.75
C CYS A 31 15.07 -54.21 11.97
N GLY A 32 14.14 -54.25 11.01
CA GLY A 32 13.00 -55.17 11.06
C GLY A 32 12.34 -55.35 9.71
N GLU A 33 12.25 -56.60 9.25
CA GLU A 33 11.61 -56.95 7.99
C GLU A 33 10.10 -57.18 8.11
N SER A 34 9.45 -57.26 6.94
CA SER A 34 8.38 -58.23 6.63
C SER A 34 6.90 -57.97 6.99
N SER A 35 6.11 -58.19 5.92
CA SER A 35 4.76 -58.79 5.90
C SER A 35 3.50 -57.94 6.12
N LYS A 36 2.92 -57.52 4.98
CA LYS A 36 1.59 -57.89 4.44
C LYS A 36 0.42 -58.25 5.40
N ARG A 37 -0.77 -57.84 4.96
CA ARG A 37 -2.16 -58.20 5.34
C ARG A 37 -2.77 -57.42 6.51
N SER A 38 -4.09 -57.26 6.63
CA SER A 38 -5.21 -57.11 5.67
C SER A 38 -6.53 -57.15 6.46
N ARG A 39 -7.55 -56.37 6.03
CA ARG A 39 -8.98 -56.54 6.40
C ARG A 39 -9.34 -56.28 7.88
N GLU A 40 -10.62 -56.15 8.27
CA GLU A 40 -11.84 -55.48 7.75
C GLU A 40 -12.88 -55.56 8.91
N MET A 41 -13.99 -54.79 8.85
CA MET A 41 -15.15 -54.87 9.78
C MET A 41 -14.86 -54.35 11.24
N THR A 42 -15.84 -53.88 12.02
CA THR A 42 -17.30 -53.75 11.81
C THR A 42 -17.86 -52.51 12.54
N GLU A 43 -19.10 -52.13 12.22
CA GLU A 43 -20.00 -51.32 13.07
C GLU A 43 -20.26 -52.05 14.42
N GLY A 44 -20.69 -51.44 15.53
CA GLY A 44 -21.19 -50.08 15.78
C GLY A 44 -22.52 -50.17 16.57
N LEU A 45 -22.66 -49.47 17.71
CA LEU A 45 -23.92 -49.41 18.48
C LEU A 45 -23.94 -48.27 19.52
N GLN A 46 -25.15 -47.90 19.97
CA GLN A 46 -25.46 -46.99 21.09
C GLN A 46 -25.59 -47.85 22.40
N THR A 47 -25.86 -47.38 23.62
CA THR A 47 -26.60 -46.20 24.14
C THR A 47 -26.23 -45.93 25.62
N GLU A 48 -26.63 -44.79 26.20
CA GLU A 48 -27.15 -44.51 27.58
C GLU A 48 -26.71 -45.33 28.84
N GLU A 49 -26.61 -44.81 30.08
CA GLU A 49 -26.87 -43.46 30.64
C GLU A 49 -26.13 -43.19 32.01
N ARG A 50 -25.91 -41.89 32.30
CA ARG A 50 -25.99 -41.17 33.61
C ARG A 50 -25.10 -41.43 34.86
N ALA A 51 -24.88 -40.29 35.56
CA ALA A 51 -24.79 -40.06 37.02
C ALA A 51 -23.51 -40.46 37.81
N GLU A 52 -23.04 -39.69 38.81
CA GLU A 52 -23.10 -38.23 39.07
C GLU A 52 -22.04 -37.79 40.12
N MET A 53 -22.05 -36.50 40.51
CA MET A 53 -21.14 -35.73 41.39
C MET A 53 -19.96 -35.02 40.68
N SER A 54 -19.80 -33.69 40.63
CA SER A 54 -20.17 -32.51 41.47
C SER A 54 -18.98 -31.95 42.25
N ALA A 55 -18.52 -30.75 41.86
CA ALA A 55 -18.42 -29.60 42.79
C ALA A 55 -18.02 -28.27 42.08
N GLY A 56 -18.94 -27.29 42.12
CA GLY A 56 -18.66 -25.85 42.32
C GLY A 56 -17.63 -25.10 41.45
N ARG A 57 -18.13 -24.27 40.53
CA ARG A 57 -18.38 -22.83 40.79
C ARG A 57 -19.19 -22.18 39.66
N ARG A 58 -20.28 -21.49 40.02
CA ARG A 58 -21.01 -20.53 39.15
C ARG A 58 -20.61 -19.11 39.52
N ASN A 59 -20.65 -18.16 38.58
CA ASN A 59 -21.05 -16.78 38.88
C ASN A 59 -21.47 -16.00 37.63
N ASN A 60 -22.77 -15.69 37.59
CA ASN A 60 -23.44 -14.47 37.10
C ASN A 60 -22.94 -13.79 35.81
N SER A 61 -23.61 -14.13 34.70
CA SER A 61 -23.60 -13.36 33.45
C SER A 61 -24.61 -12.19 33.47
N GLU A 62 -24.53 -11.30 34.46
CA GLU A 62 -25.40 -10.10 34.57
C GLU A 62 -24.58 -8.80 34.76
N GLN A 63 -23.70 -8.49 33.79
CA GLN A 63 -23.07 -7.15 33.74
C GLN A 63 -22.72 -6.66 32.32
N MET A 64 -23.45 -7.11 31.29
CA MET A 64 -23.27 -6.65 29.91
C MET A 64 -24.59 -6.50 29.14
N LYS A 65 -25.61 -5.93 29.79
CA LYS A 65 -26.96 -5.76 29.21
C LYS A 65 -27.66 -4.42 29.50
N GLN A 66 -26.91 -3.42 29.98
CA GLN A 66 -27.31 -2.02 30.01
C GLN A 66 -26.14 -1.15 29.55
N LEU A 67 -26.16 -0.75 28.27
CA LEU A 67 -25.45 0.40 27.66
C LEU A 67 -25.54 0.29 26.12
N LEU A 68 -26.73 0.58 25.59
CA LEU A 68 -27.02 1.03 24.20
C LEU A 68 -28.54 0.92 23.98
N GLN A 69 -29.19 2.02 23.58
CA GLN A 69 -30.65 2.23 23.53
C GLN A 69 -31.27 2.27 24.94
N SER A 70 -32.18 3.20 25.27
CA SER A 70 -32.85 4.28 24.51
C SER A 70 -32.54 5.67 25.14
N ASP A 71 -33.01 6.85 24.73
CA ASP A 71 -34.11 7.28 23.83
C ASP A 71 -33.75 8.54 23.01
N ILE A 72 -34.39 8.69 21.84
CA ILE A 72 -34.74 9.98 21.24
C ILE A 72 -36.17 9.85 20.70
N ASN A 73 -37.09 10.72 21.14
CA ASN A 73 -38.41 10.94 20.52
C ASN A 73 -38.92 12.36 20.89
N PRO A 74 -39.97 12.89 20.24
CA PRO A 74 -39.92 14.29 19.79
C PRO A 74 -41.09 15.17 20.27
N ASP A 75 -41.12 16.40 19.73
CA ASP A 75 -42.18 17.42 19.80
C ASP A 75 -42.46 18.07 21.17
N GLY A 76 -42.89 19.34 21.15
CA GLY A 76 -43.32 20.10 22.32
C GLY A 76 -42.84 21.56 22.34
N LYS A 77 -43.75 22.52 22.20
CA LYS A 77 -43.44 23.96 22.16
C LYS A 77 -43.41 24.63 23.55
N ALA A 78 -42.59 25.68 23.63
CA ALA A 78 -42.86 26.99 24.25
C ALA A 78 -42.52 27.30 25.74
N SER A 79 -41.94 28.50 25.89
CA SER A 79 -42.18 29.54 26.91
C SER A 79 -41.16 29.77 28.05
N SER A 80 -40.58 30.98 28.06
CA SER A 80 -40.18 31.83 29.23
C SER A 80 -39.15 31.28 30.26
N VAL A 81 -38.24 32.05 30.88
CA VAL A 81 -38.24 33.47 31.31
C VAL A 81 -36.88 34.17 30.99
N GLN A 82 -36.77 35.48 31.24
CA GLN A 82 -35.74 36.42 30.77
C GLN A 82 -34.49 36.58 31.66
N ALA A 83 -33.36 36.91 31.04
CA ALA A 83 -32.57 38.16 31.21
C ALA A 83 -31.52 38.21 30.07
N GLY A 84 -31.18 39.30 29.39
CA GLY A 84 -31.46 40.74 29.58
C GLY A 84 -30.13 41.49 29.82
N CYS A 85 -29.73 42.54 29.10
CA CYS A 85 -30.25 43.22 27.88
C CYS A 85 -29.00 43.68 27.04
N SER A 86 -29.04 44.39 25.91
CA SER A 86 -30.10 45.09 25.17
C SER A 86 -29.72 45.30 23.68
N SER A 87 -30.57 45.99 22.93
CA SER A 87 -30.19 46.88 21.80
C SER A 87 -30.87 48.25 22.01
N PRO A 88 -30.66 49.26 21.13
CA PRO A 88 -31.51 49.43 19.93
C PRO A 88 -30.69 49.98 18.71
N GLY A 89 -31.23 50.32 17.53
CA GLY A 89 -32.59 50.29 16.99
C GLY A 89 -32.64 50.78 15.52
N PRO A 90 -33.78 50.67 14.81
CA PRO A 90 -33.84 50.66 13.32
C PRO A 90 -34.75 51.83 12.79
N PRO A 91 -35.49 51.79 11.65
CA PRO A 91 -35.53 50.86 10.49
C PRO A 91 -35.67 51.49 9.07
N SER A 92 -35.70 50.63 8.03
CA SER A 92 -36.83 50.47 7.07
C SER A 92 -36.54 50.50 5.54
N SER A 93 -37.45 49.81 4.81
CA SER A 93 -37.88 50.07 3.42
C SER A 93 -37.06 49.52 2.21
N ALA A 94 -37.77 48.82 1.33
CA ALA A 94 -37.50 48.51 -0.09
C ALA A 94 -38.60 49.21 -0.95
N PRO A 95 -38.80 49.05 -2.30
CA PRO A 95 -38.22 48.06 -3.24
C PRO A 95 -37.93 48.49 -4.72
N SER A 96 -37.32 47.56 -5.48
CA SER A 96 -37.52 47.22 -6.93
C SER A 96 -37.44 48.24 -8.09
N SER A 97 -36.71 47.83 -9.17
CA SER A 97 -36.77 48.28 -10.59
C SER A 97 -36.21 49.70 -10.90
N THR A 98 -35.78 50.09 -12.11
CA THR A 98 -35.81 49.55 -13.51
C THR A 98 -34.45 49.77 -14.25
N GLY A 99 -34.39 49.53 -15.57
CA GLY A 99 -33.41 50.10 -16.54
C GLY A 99 -34.15 50.45 -17.86
N PRO A 100 -33.52 50.64 -19.04
CA PRO A 100 -32.08 50.72 -19.40
C PRO A 100 -31.76 51.93 -20.36
N SER A 101 -30.68 51.85 -21.16
CA SER A 101 -30.25 52.78 -22.25
C SER A 101 -29.71 54.15 -21.78
N SER A 102 -28.83 54.89 -22.48
CA SER A 102 -28.12 54.74 -23.79
C SER A 102 -26.66 55.31 -23.63
N SER A 103 -25.79 55.67 -24.59
CA SER A 103 -25.74 55.74 -26.09
C SER A 103 -24.24 55.79 -26.55
N GLY A 104 -23.93 56.00 -27.84
CA GLY A 104 -22.57 56.30 -28.37
C GLY A 104 -22.42 57.78 -28.84
N PRO A 105 -21.50 58.16 -29.77
CA PRO A 105 -20.61 57.31 -30.60
C PRO A 105 -19.17 57.85 -30.88
N SER A 106 -18.41 57.13 -31.73
CA SER A 106 -17.20 57.55 -32.51
C SER A 106 -15.88 57.78 -31.74
N SER A 107 -14.67 57.72 -32.35
CA SER A 107 -14.28 57.76 -33.78
C SER A 107 -12.94 57.02 -34.12
N SER A 108 -12.73 56.76 -35.42
CA SER A 108 -11.44 56.57 -36.17
C SER A 108 -10.40 55.47 -35.80
N ALA A 109 -10.11 54.62 -36.79
CA ALA A 109 -8.85 53.88 -37.03
C ALA A 109 -8.01 54.65 -38.11
N PRO A 110 -6.93 54.16 -38.82
CA PRO A 110 -6.39 52.77 -38.97
C PRO A 110 -4.84 52.58 -39.12
N SER A 111 -4.38 51.31 -39.31
CA SER A 111 -3.23 50.80 -40.16
C SER A 111 -1.79 51.36 -40.06
N SER A 112 -0.67 50.63 -40.32
CA SER A 112 -0.39 49.20 -40.63
C SER A 112 1.13 48.85 -40.67
N SER A 113 1.45 47.54 -40.80
CA SER A 113 2.63 46.90 -41.47
C SER A 113 4.06 46.90 -40.84
N GLY A 114 4.82 45.79 -41.08
CA GLY A 114 6.22 45.50 -40.64
C GLY A 114 7.28 45.73 -41.76
N PRO A 115 8.40 44.95 -41.93
CA PRO A 115 8.60 43.52 -41.58
C PRO A 115 9.96 43.17 -40.86
N SER A 116 10.78 42.22 -41.34
CA SER A 116 11.57 41.26 -40.51
C SER A 116 13.09 41.01 -40.81
N SER A 117 13.88 40.67 -39.76
CA SER A 117 15.30 40.22 -39.74
C SER A 117 15.68 39.69 -38.33
N SER A 118 16.74 38.92 -38.00
CA SER A 118 17.76 38.07 -38.68
C SER A 118 18.58 37.24 -37.64
N GLY A 119 19.52 36.37 -38.05
CA GLY A 119 20.56 35.71 -37.19
C GLY A 119 22.01 36.07 -37.66
N PRO A 120 23.14 35.40 -37.24
CA PRO A 120 23.30 34.11 -36.51
C PRO A 120 24.47 34.02 -35.44
N SER A 121 24.73 32.83 -34.85
CA SER A 121 26.02 32.29 -34.27
C SER A 121 26.74 33.02 -33.09
N SER A 122 27.60 32.42 -32.23
CA SER A 122 27.99 31.02 -31.88
C SER A 122 28.83 30.95 -30.58
N SER A 123 29.15 29.73 -30.10
CA SER A 123 30.34 29.32 -29.29
C SER A 123 30.52 29.76 -27.80
N ALA A 124 31.07 28.84 -27.00
CA ALA A 124 31.64 29.02 -25.64
C ALA A 124 33.21 28.99 -25.73
N PRO A 125 34.05 29.13 -24.66
CA PRO A 125 34.07 28.27 -23.45
C PRO A 125 34.63 28.84 -22.10
N SER A 126 34.49 28.03 -21.04
CA SER A 126 35.31 27.83 -19.81
C SER A 126 36.37 28.85 -19.26
N SER A 127 36.27 29.11 -17.94
CA SER A 127 37.38 29.15 -16.93
C SER A 127 38.41 30.31 -17.00
N PRO A 128 39.32 30.54 -16.00
CA PRO A 128 39.63 29.76 -14.79
C PRO A 128 39.71 30.56 -13.45
N VAL A 129 40.20 29.89 -12.39
CA VAL A 129 40.61 30.44 -11.08
C VAL A 129 42.10 30.87 -11.11
N PRO A 130 42.51 31.86 -10.30
CA PRO A 130 43.85 31.83 -9.69
C PRO A 130 43.84 32.03 -8.15
N SER A 131 44.97 31.71 -7.51
CA SER A 131 45.12 31.62 -6.05
C SER A 131 46.41 32.28 -5.53
N SER A 132 46.31 33.05 -4.44
CA SER A 132 47.43 33.51 -3.58
C SER A 132 46.84 34.12 -2.29
N SER A 133 47.00 33.61 -1.07
CA SER A 133 48.20 33.24 -0.27
C SER A 133 48.76 34.40 0.58
N MET A 134 48.38 34.39 1.87
CA MET A 134 49.05 34.97 3.06
C MET A 134 49.54 36.43 3.05
N ASP A 135 49.17 37.15 4.11
CA ASP A 135 50.15 37.96 4.86
C ASP A 135 49.78 38.02 6.36
N VAL A 136 50.72 38.43 7.24
CA VAL A 136 50.60 38.25 8.71
C VAL A 136 50.88 39.54 9.48
N VAL A 137 49.98 39.93 10.41
CA VAL A 137 50.24 40.94 11.46
C VAL A 137 49.63 40.48 12.80
N SER A 138 50.31 40.80 13.91
CA SER A 138 50.00 40.33 15.27
C SER A 138 49.39 41.42 16.15
N ALA A 139 48.50 41.05 17.08
CA ALA A 139 48.09 41.85 18.23
C ALA A 139 47.67 40.95 19.43
N THR A 140 47.98 41.37 20.64
CA THR A 140 48.03 40.55 21.87
C THR A 140 46.74 40.49 22.70
N HIS A 141 46.52 39.33 23.35
CA HIS A 141 45.89 39.09 24.68
C HIS A 141 44.72 39.96 25.19
N VAL A 142 43.59 39.30 25.49
CA VAL A 142 43.02 39.24 26.86
C VAL A 142 42.54 37.81 27.12
N GLU A 143 42.56 37.33 28.37
CA GLU A 143 42.11 35.97 28.74
C GLU A 143 40.59 35.87 28.93
N GLY A 144 40.03 34.68 28.67
CA GLY A 144 38.64 34.33 28.97
C GLY A 144 38.45 32.81 28.97
N ALA A 145 38.11 32.23 30.12
CA ALA A 145 38.11 30.78 30.30
C ALA A 145 36.76 30.14 29.93
N GLU A 146 36.64 29.62 28.71
CA GLU A 146 35.61 28.64 28.37
C GLU A 146 36.20 27.22 28.28
N ALA A 147 35.57 26.27 28.97
CA ALA A 147 35.99 24.88 28.95
C ALA A 147 35.67 24.25 27.59
N VAL A 148 36.69 24.08 26.75
CA VAL A 148 36.57 23.40 25.44
C VAL A 148 36.11 21.96 25.66
N ARG A 149 34.79 21.78 25.59
CA ARG A 149 34.10 20.49 25.62
C ARG A 149 34.46 19.75 24.34
N LYS A 150 35.60 19.06 24.34
CA LYS A 150 36.11 18.27 23.21
C LYS A 150 34.95 17.49 22.60
N LYS A 151 34.54 17.84 21.38
CA LYS A 151 33.82 16.91 20.53
C LYS A 151 34.73 15.68 20.45
N ARG A 152 34.25 14.54 20.96
CA ARG A 152 34.81 13.27 20.53
C ARG A 152 34.58 13.21 19.04
N GLU A 153 35.61 12.88 18.29
CA GLU A 153 35.42 12.46 16.91
C GLU A 153 34.55 11.21 16.95
N ASP A 154 33.41 11.24 16.26
CA ASP A 154 32.57 10.07 16.13
C ASP A 154 33.39 8.98 15.44
N GLY A 155 33.58 7.85 16.12
CA GLY A 155 34.32 6.72 15.58
C GLY A 155 33.68 6.21 14.27
N PRO A 156 34.45 5.53 13.40
CA PRO A 156 33.96 5.07 12.11
C PRO A 156 32.67 4.26 12.28
N SER A 157 31.56 4.80 11.76
CA SER A 157 30.23 4.25 11.96
C SER A 157 30.13 2.83 11.38
N SER A 158 29.41 1.95 12.09
CA SER A 158 29.08 0.61 11.57
C SER A 158 28.02 0.61 10.47
N CYS A 159 27.46 1.78 10.13
CA CYS A 159 26.55 1.95 9.01
C CYS A 159 27.30 2.06 7.68
N CYS A 160 26.75 1.45 6.64
CA CYS A 160 27.33 1.41 5.28
C CYS A 160 26.74 2.47 4.34
N LEU A 161 27.25 2.55 3.12
CA LEU A 161 26.74 3.44 2.08
C LEU A 161 25.58 2.76 1.32
N LEU A 162 24.59 3.54 0.87
CA LEU A 162 23.41 3.08 0.14
C LEU A 162 23.74 2.28 -1.15
N LYS A 163 24.90 2.56 -1.75
CA LYS A 163 25.41 1.85 -2.94
C LYS A 163 25.87 0.42 -2.62
N ASP A 164 26.22 0.14 -1.36
CA ASP A 164 26.72 -1.15 -0.91
C ASP A 164 25.57 -2.12 -0.54
N MET A 165 24.32 -1.65 -0.56
CA MET A 165 23.11 -2.41 -0.24
C MET A 165 22.67 -3.26 -1.44
N LYS A 166 22.31 -4.52 -1.18
CA LYS A 166 22.00 -5.51 -2.22
C LYS A 166 20.67 -5.22 -2.92
N ARG A 167 20.64 -5.33 -4.24
CA ARG A 167 19.44 -5.09 -5.09
C ARG A 167 19.09 -6.31 -5.94
N ILE A 168 17.90 -6.35 -6.53
CA ILE A 168 17.38 -7.49 -7.34
C ILE A 168 18.36 -7.90 -8.47
N PRO A 169 19.07 -6.98 -9.16
CA PRO A 169 20.15 -7.31 -10.10
C PRO A 169 21.42 -7.95 -9.47
N GLN A 170 21.30 -8.54 -8.28
CA GLN A 170 22.34 -9.16 -7.46
C GLN A 170 21.76 -10.38 -6.69
N CYS A 171 20.68 -11.02 -7.19
CA CYS A 171 19.83 -12.01 -6.48
C CYS A 171 19.66 -13.37 -7.22
N ASP A 172 19.59 -14.49 -6.47
CA ASP A 172 20.03 -15.85 -6.85
C ASP A 172 18.98 -16.76 -7.50
N ASN A 173 18.20 -16.13 -8.35
CA ASN A 173 16.85 -16.60 -8.59
C ASN A 173 16.55 -16.53 -10.08
N LYS A 174 17.43 -17.09 -10.93
CA LYS A 174 17.05 -17.35 -12.31
C LYS A 174 15.76 -18.17 -12.28
N LEU A 175 14.69 -17.58 -12.79
CA LEU A 175 13.39 -18.19 -12.65
C LEU A 175 13.31 -19.39 -13.58
N GLY A 176 12.84 -20.52 -13.04
CA GLY A 176 12.40 -21.63 -13.88
C GLY A 176 11.26 -21.18 -14.80
N ARG A 177 10.96 -22.00 -15.81
CA ARG A 177 9.79 -21.79 -16.68
C ARG A 177 8.55 -21.50 -15.82
N LEU A 178 7.75 -20.52 -16.24
CA LEU A 178 6.47 -20.24 -15.59
C LEU A 178 5.58 -21.48 -15.72
N ASP A 179 4.93 -21.92 -14.65
CA ASP A 179 4.07 -23.12 -14.65
C ASP A 179 2.98 -22.99 -13.58
N PHE A 180 1.99 -23.89 -13.60
CA PHE A 180 0.94 -23.97 -12.59
C PHE A 180 1.40 -24.79 -11.37
N SER A 181 0.86 -24.46 -10.20
CA SER A 181 0.97 -25.34 -9.02
C SER A 181 -0.33 -25.36 -8.22
N LYS A 182 -0.40 -26.21 -7.19
CA LYS A 182 -1.52 -26.23 -6.24
C LYS A 182 -1.70 -24.90 -5.49
N THR A 183 -0.64 -24.10 -5.38
CA THR A 183 -0.63 -22.79 -4.70
C THR A 183 -0.44 -21.61 -5.67
N HIS A 184 -0.03 -21.85 -6.93
CA HIS A 184 0.26 -20.79 -7.91
C HIS A 184 -0.73 -20.81 -9.07
N THR A 185 -1.62 -19.81 -9.11
CA THR A 185 -2.58 -19.61 -10.19
C THR A 185 -2.04 -18.62 -11.22
N VAL A 186 -1.49 -19.13 -12.32
CA VAL A 186 -1.17 -18.32 -13.49
C VAL A 186 -2.44 -18.09 -14.33
N LEU A 187 -2.71 -16.84 -14.72
CA LEU A 187 -3.84 -16.42 -15.57
C LEU A 187 -3.42 -16.04 -17.00
N VAL A 188 -2.13 -16.12 -17.30
CA VAL A 188 -1.56 -16.01 -18.65
C VAL A 188 -1.23 -17.40 -19.19
N ASP A 189 -1.33 -17.61 -20.50
CA ASP A 189 -1.12 -18.93 -21.10
C ASP A 189 0.35 -19.35 -20.97
N VAL A 190 0.56 -20.42 -20.20
CA VAL A 190 1.88 -20.95 -19.84
C VAL A 190 2.62 -21.53 -21.04
N GLY A 191 1.92 -22.14 -22.00
CA GLY A 191 2.54 -22.68 -23.21
C GLY A 191 3.04 -21.57 -24.12
N VAL A 192 2.14 -20.64 -24.46
CA VAL A 192 2.40 -19.49 -25.34
C VAL A 192 3.46 -18.55 -24.73
N PHE A 193 3.38 -18.28 -23.42
CA PHE A 193 4.35 -17.45 -22.71
C PHE A 193 5.76 -18.06 -22.76
N ASN A 194 5.92 -19.34 -22.40
CA ASN A 194 7.23 -20.01 -22.42
C ASN A 194 7.78 -20.28 -23.84
N CYS A 195 7.01 -19.98 -24.89
CA CYS A 195 7.46 -19.96 -26.28
C CYS A 195 7.85 -18.55 -26.79
N GLY A 196 7.87 -17.54 -25.91
CA GLY A 196 8.28 -16.17 -26.24
C GLY A 196 7.23 -15.30 -26.93
N ALA A 197 6.03 -15.82 -27.21
CA ALA A 197 4.96 -15.07 -27.86
C ALA A 197 4.25 -14.04 -26.94
N GLY A 198 4.72 -13.91 -25.69
CA GLY A 198 4.21 -12.99 -24.67
C GLY A 198 2.97 -13.52 -23.94
N PRO A 199 2.61 -12.92 -22.78
CA PRO A 199 1.46 -13.36 -22.01
C PRO A 199 0.12 -13.08 -22.72
N MET A 200 -0.44 -14.14 -23.30
CA MET A 200 -1.83 -14.23 -23.77
C MET A 200 -2.77 -14.66 -22.62
N PRO A 201 -4.10 -14.41 -22.69
CA PRO A 201 -5.05 -14.88 -21.68
C PRO A 201 -5.16 -16.41 -21.61
N GLN A 202 -4.90 -17.00 -20.44
CA GLN A 202 -5.11 -18.42 -20.19
C GLN A 202 -6.60 -18.78 -20.30
N ASP A 203 -6.92 -19.78 -21.12
CA ASP A 203 -8.26 -20.35 -21.19
C ASP A 203 -8.69 -21.01 -19.88
N GLY A 204 -9.99 -20.98 -19.60
CA GLY A 204 -10.60 -21.47 -18.37
C GLY A 204 -12.12 -21.40 -18.42
N ARG A 205 -12.77 -21.36 -17.25
CA ARG A 205 -14.23 -21.24 -17.11
C ARG A 205 -14.62 -20.23 -16.04
N ASP A 206 -15.83 -19.69 -16.18
CA ASP A 206 -16.51 -18.92 -15.12
C ASP A 206 -16.73 -19.78 -13.86
N VAL A 207 -16.60 -19.16 -12.68
CA VAL A 207 -16.75 -19.82 -11.37
C VAL A 207 -17.40 -18.87 -10.38
N TRP A 208 -18.68 -19.10 -10.08
CA TRP A 208 -19.45 -18.32 -9.10
C TRP A 208 -19.43 -18.99 -7.72
N HIS A 209 -18.24 -19.06 -7.10
CA HIS A 209 -18.02 -19.71 -5.80
C HIS A 209 -17.41 -18.77 -4.75
N SER A 210 -17.57 -19.07 -3.47
CA SER A 210 -17.07 -18.27 -2.34
C SER A 210 -15.55 -18.32 -2.13
N ASP A 211 -14.81 -19.08 -2.97
CA ASP A 211 -13.35 -19.12 -3.03
C ASP A 211 -12.77 -18.33 -4.21
N PHE A 212 -13.61 -17.75 -5.06
CA PHE A 212 -13.20 -17.09 -6.29
C PHE A 212 -13.82 -15.68 -6.39
N VAL A 213 -13.21 -14.84 -7.23
CA VAL A 213 -13.77 -13.53 -7.58
C VAL A 213 -15.03 -13.74 -8.40
N LYS A 214 -16.17 -13.30 -7.88
CA LYS A 214 -17.45 -13.25 -8.61
C LYS A 214 -17.37 -12.24 -9.75
N MET A 215 -17.04 -12.71 -10.95
CA MET A 215 -16.77 -11.86 -12.11
C MET A 215 -18.03 -11.10 -12.57
N PRO A 216 -17.91 -9.82 -12.97
CA PRO A 216 -19.02 -9.02 -13.49
C PRO A 216 -19.78 -9.67 -14.65
N TYR A 217 -19.06 -10.44 -15.49
CA TYR A 217 -19.60 -11.10 -16.68
C TYR A 217 -20.33 -12.43 -16.42
N SER A 218 -20.26 -12.97 -15.20
CA SER A 218 -20.82 -14.29 -14.89
C SER A 218 -22.32 -14.36 -15.18
N GLN A 219 -22.80 -15.49 -15.71
CA GLN A 219 -24.24 -15.68 -15.95
C GLN A 219 -25.05 -15.69 -14.64
N SER A 220 -24.42 -16.07 -13.52
CA SER A 220 -24.99 -16.01 -12.17
C SER A 220 -25.04 -14.59 -11.58
N SER A 221 -24.43 -13.60 -12.24
CA SER A 221 -24.45 -12.19 -11.86
C SER A 221 -25.79 -11.57 -12.25
N HIS A 222 -26.83 -11.75 -11.45
CA HIS A 222 -28.17 -11.21 -11.71
C HIS A 222 -28.41 -9.84 -11.06
N MET A 223 -29.33 -9.06 -11.63
CA MET A 223 -29.95 -7.90 -10.99
C MET A 223 -31.47 -7.97 -11.08
N LYS A 224 -32.15 -7.46 -10.05
CA LYS A 224 -33.61 -7.32 -10.02
C LYS A 224 -34.03 -6.04 -10.74
N THR A 225 -35.01 -6.15 -11.65
CA THR A 225 -35.60 -5.04 -12.40
C THR A 225 -37.12 -5.07 -12.37
N GLY A 226 -37.74 -3.89 -12.24
CA GLY A 226 -39.20 -3.71 -12.16
C GLY A 226 -39.70 -3.40 -10.75
N PHE A 227 -40.73 -2.53 -10.65
CA PHE A 227 -41.37 -2.15 -9.38
C PHE A 227 -42.50 -3.12 -8.98
N MET A 228 -43.30 -3.61 -9.95
CA MET A 228 -44.47 -4.45 -9.69
C MET A 228 -44.19 -5.94 -9.95
N THR A 229 -43.34 -6.27 -10.93
CA THR A 229 -42.87 -7.64 -11.20
C THR A 229 -41.34 -7.65 -11.17
N GLN A 230 -40.75 -8.40 -10.23
CA GLN A 230 -39.30 -8.52 -10.10
C GLN A 230 -38.76 -9.49 -11.15
N THR A 231 -38.32 -8.95 -12.29
CA THR A 231 -37.57 -9.72 -13.30
C THR A 231 -36.11 -9.84 -12.86
N ASN A 232 -35.56 -11.06 -12.89
CA ASN A 232 -34.11 -11.28 -12.76
C ASN A 232 -33.49 -11.15 -14.15
N LYS A 233 -32.66 -10.13 -14.37
CA LYS A 233 -31.88 -9.95 -15.61
C LYS A 233 -30.41 -10.24 -15.35
N VAL A 234 -29.71 -10.84 -16.32
CA VAL A 234 -28.24 -10.99 -16.25
C VAL A 234 -27.62 -9.59 -16.28
N ARG A 235 -26.90 -9.23 -15.22
CA ARG A 235 -26.38 -7.89 -14.97
C ARG A 235 -25.32 -7.50 -15.98
N TRP A 236 -24.56 -8.46 -16.52
CA TRP A 236 -23.61 -8.21 -17.60
C TRP A 236 -24.26 -7.70 -18.89
N GLU A 237 -25.49 -8.11 -19.23
CA GLU A 237 -26.20 -7.55 -20.39
C GLU A 237 -26.48 -6.05 -20.23
N VAL A 238 -26.70 -5.61 -18.99
CA VAL A 238 -26.90 -4.18 -18.67
C VAL A 238 -25.57 -3.44 -18.67
N ILE A 239 -24.54 -3.99 -18.00
CA ILE A 239 -23.18 -3.43 -17.98
C ILE A 239 -22.64 -3.28 -19.40
N SER A 240 -22.57 -4.37 -20.16
CA SER A 240 -22.06 -4.38 -21.54
C SER A 240 -22.85 -3.45 -22.45
N LYS A 241 -24.19 -3.38 -22.35
CA LYS A 241 -24.99 -2.41 -23.12
C LYS A 241 -24.66 -0.95 -22.77
N GLN A 242 -24.46 -0.61 -21.50
CA GLN A 242 -24.10 0.76 -21.12
C GLN A 242 -22.66 1.10 -21.53
N LEU A 243 -21.69 0.24 -21.21
CA LEU A 243 -20.29 0.48 -21.57
C LEU A 243 -20.07 0.50 -23.08
N SER A 244 -20.78 -0.34 -23.86
CA SER A 244 -20.77 -0.29 -25.34
C SER A 244 -21.40 0.97 -25.92
N SER A 245 -22.25 1.65 -25.16
CA SER A 245 -22.81 2.97 -25.52
C SER A 245 -21.91 4.13 -25.10
N LEU A 246 -20.93 3.90 -24.21
CA LEU A 246 -19.89 4.87 -23.85
C LEU A 246 -18.65 4.74 -24.74
N SER A 247 -18.15 3.53 -24.99
CA SER A 247 -16.95 3.30 -25.82
C SER A 247 -17.11 3.76 -27.27
N LYS A 248 -18.34 3.72 -27.79
CA LYS A 248 -18.68 4.24 -29.14
C LYS A 248 -18.75 5.77 -29.23
N LYS A 249 -18.56 6.51 -28.13
CA LYS A 249 -18.51 7.98 -28.16
C LYS A 249 -17.08 8.45 -28.38
N THR A 250 -16.90 9.50 -29.19
CA THR A 250 -15.63 10.24 -29.29
C THR A 250 -15.29 10.98 -27.99
N THR A 251 -16.31 11.45 -27.27
CA THR A 251 -16.19 12.00 -25.91
C THR A 251 -17.39 11.64 -25.04
N ALA A 252 -17.17 11.45 -23.74
CA ALA A 252 -18.24 11.26 -22.74
C ALA A 252 -18.09 12.24 -21.58
N SER A 253 -19.20 12.73 -21.02
CA SER A 253 -19.20 13.53 -19.78
C SER A 253 -19.18 12.64 -18.54
N VAL A 254 -18.84 13.21 -17.38
CA VAL A 254 -18.96 12.50 -16.08
C VAL A 254 -20.41 12.09 -15.82
N ASN A 255 -21.39 12.94 -16.17
CA ASN A 255 -22.80 12.60 -16.12
C ASN A 255 -23.13 11.33 -16.92
N ASN A 256 -22.57 11.14 -18.13
CA ASN A 256 -22.80 9.92 -18.90
C ASN A 256 -22.18 8.67 -18.28
N LEU A 257 -21.06 8.82 -17.57
CA LEU A 257 -20.44 7.75 -16.80
C LEU A 257 -21.28 7.39 -15.55
N GLU A 258 -21.82 8.39 -14.86
CA GLU A 258 -22.75 8.24 -13.74
C GLU A 258 -24.06 7.56 -14.18
N GLU A 259 -24.72 8.06 -15.24
CA GLU A 259 -25.92 7.47 -15.86
C GLU A 259 -25.74 5.97 -16.17
N ALA A 260 -24.58 5.61 -16.74
CA ALA A 260 -24.21 4.24 -17.04
C ALA A 260 -24.02 3.40 -15.78
N ILE A 261 -23.21 3.86 -14.82
CA ILE A 261 -22.88 3.13 -13.58
C ILE A 261 -24.14 2.87 -12.74
N ILE A 262 -25.01 3.87 -12.61
CA ILE A 262 -26.27 3.75 -11.87
C ILE A 262 -27.24 2.77 -12.55
N LYS A 263 -27.22 2.63 -13.88
CA LYS A 263 -28.13 1.71 -14.59
C LYS A 263 -28.02 0.25 -14.15
N TYR A 264 -26.82 -0.20 -13.79
CA TYR A 264 -26.56 -1.55 -13.22
C TYR A 264 -26.23 -1.53 -11.71
N ASN A 265 -26.40 -0.38 -11.05
CA ASN A 265 -26.36 -0.19 -9.60
C ASN A 265 -27.57 0.61 -9.06
N PRO A 266 -28.83 0.34 -9.49
CA PRO A 266 -29.95 1.26 -9.27
C PRO A 266 -30.30 1.51 -7.80
N LYS A 267 -29.93 0.60 -6.89
CA LYS A 267 -30.04 0.77 -5.43
C LYS A 267 -29.34 2.04 -4.91
N TYR A 268 -28.31 2.51 -5.60
CA TYR A 268 -27.42 3.58 -5.15
C TYR A 268 -27.60 4.91 -5.90
N LYS A 269 -28.66 5.02 -6.73
CA LYS A 269 -28.95 6.18 -7.59
C LYS A 269 -28.83 7.52 -6.87
N ASP A 270 -29.30 7.58 -5.63
CA ASP A 270 -29.37 8.80 -4.83
C ASP A 270 -28.45 8.71 -3.59
N GLN A 271 -27.45 7.80 -3.63
CA GLN A 271 -26.50 7.51 -2.53
C GLN A 271 -25.03 7.65 -2.92
N TRP A 272 -24.69 7.52 -4.21
CA TRP A 272 -23.33 7.74 -4.72
C TRP A 272 -23.23 9.11 -5.38
N SER A 273 -22.22 9.87 -5.00
CA SER A 273 -21.91 11.15 -5.64
C SER A 273 -20.73 11.00 -6.61
N PHE A 274 -20.76 11.79 -7.69
CA PHE A 274 -19.68 11.91 -8.67
C PHE A 274 -19.09 13.33 -8.70
N ASP A 275 -19.30 14.12 -7.64
CA ASP A 275 -18.88 15.52 -7.54
C ASP A 275 -17.36 15.73 -7.63
N ALA A 276 -16.54 14.80 -7.10
CA ALA A 276 -15.09 14.93 -7.13
C ALA A 276 -14.52 14.66 -8.54
N LEU A 277 -15.06 13.65 -9.24
CA LEU A 277 -14.72 13.37 -10.63
C LEU A 277 -15.23 14.49 -11.56
N SER A 278 -16.45 14.98 -11.32
CA SER A 278 -17.04 16.13 -12.04
C SER A 278 -16.23 17.41 -11.83
N SER A 279 -15.73 17.64 -10.62
CA SER A 279 -14.90 18.80 -10.29
C SER A 279 -13.52 18.70 -10.94
N LEU A 280 -12.89 17.52 -10.99
CA LEU A 280 -11.64 17.34 -11.75
C LEU A 280 -11.86 17.65 -13.25
N ALA A 281 -12.91 17.10 -13.86
CA ALA A 281 -13.22 17.30 -15.28
C ALA A 281 -13.52 18.77 -15.66
N LYS A 282 -13.89 19.62 -14.68
CA LYS A 282 -14.07 21.07 -14.81
C LYS A 282 -12.82 21.88 -14.45
N ALA A 283 -11.92 21.34 -13.64
CA ALA A 283 -10.79 22.07 -13.04
C ALA A 283 -9.55 22.19 -13.93
N ASP A 284 -9.62 21.74 -15.20
CA ASP A 284 -8.57 21.96 -16.19
C ASP A 284 -9.13 22.57 -17.49
N PRO A 285 -9.33 23.90 -17.52
CA PRO A 285 -9.77 24.64 -18.71
C PRO A 285 -8.61 25.20 -19.56
N LYS A 286 -7.36 24.77 -19.31
CA LYS A 286 -6.17 25.27 -20.04
C LYS A 286 -5.27 24.17 -20.62
N GLY A 287 -5.29 22.95 -20.09
CA GLY A 287 -4.75 21.78 -20.77
C GLY A 287 -5.70 21.20 -21.80
N ASP A 288 -5.19 20.29 -22.64
CA ASP A 288 -6.02 19.38 -23.44
C ASP A 288 -6.87 18.53 -22.47
N ASN A 289 -8.16 18.85 -22.34
CA ASN A 289 -9.05 18.11 -21.43
C ASN A 289 -9.31 16.71 -22.00
N TYR A 290 -8.42 15.78 -21.68
CA TYR A 290 -8.37 14.43 -22.22
C TYR A 290 -9.38 13.49 -21.55
N LEU A 291 -9.90 13.84 -20.36
CA LEU A 291 -10.79 12.97 -19.59
C LEU A 291 -12.06 12.55 -20.37
N PRO A 292 -12.76 13.45 -21.08
CA PRO A 292 -13.87 13.05 -21.95
C PRO A 292 -13.49 12.10 -23.07
N LYS A 293 -12.27 12.21 -23.64
CA LYS A 293 -11.74 11.29 -24.66
C LYS A 293 -11.26 9.96 -24.04
N LEU A 294 -10.94 9.95 -22.74
CA LEU A 294 -10.43 8.80 -22.01
C LEU A 294 -11.54 7.86 -21.49
N PHE A 295 -12.66 8.39 -20.97
CA PHE A 295 -13.74 7.53 -20.45
C PHE A 295 -14.26 6.49 -21.47
N PRO A 296 -14.42 6.80 -22.78
CA PRO A 296 -14.72 5.80 -23.81
C PRO A 296 -13.67 4.69 -23.91
N LYS A 297 -12.36 5.01 -23.87
CA LYS A 297 -11.27 4.03 -23.89
C LYS A 297 -11.28 3.12 -22.66
N ILE A 298 -11.55 3.67 -21.46
CA ILE A 298 -11.67 2.85 -20.25
C ILE A 298 -12.90 1.93 -20.37
N ALA A 299 -13.99 2.39 -20.98
CA ALA A 299 -15.19 1.58 -21.18
C ALA A 299 -14.93 0.44 -22.19
N GLU A 300 -14.18 0.71 -23.26
CA GLU A 300 -13.69 -0.30 -24.21
C GLU A 300 -12.80 -1.34 -23.51
N LEU A 301 -11.79 -0.89 -22.76
CA LEU A 301 -10.92 -1.77 -21.97
C LEU A 301 -11.71 -2.61 -20.95
N ALA A 302 -12.75 -2.06 -20.32
CA ALA A 302 -13.59 -2.78 -19.38
C ALA A 302 -14.47 -3.86 -20.06
N LEU A 303 -14.96 -3.63 -21.28
CA LEU A 303 -15.77 -4.59 -22.03
C LEU A 303 -15.00 -5.88 -22.36
N ARG A 304 -13.68 -5.79 -22.55
CA ARG A 304 -12.79 -6.92 -22.89
C ARG A 304 -12.54 -7.91 -21.75
N LEU A 305 -13.19 -7.74 -20.59
CA LEU A 305 -12.98 -8.61 -19.43
C LEU A 305 -13.21 -10.11 -19.70
N PRO A 306 -14.24 -10.55 -20.46
CA PRO A 306 -14.42 -11.97 -20.78
C PRO A 306 -13.34 -12.53 -21.71
N GLU A 307 -12.71 -11.67 -22.54
CA GLU A 307 -11.63 -12.05 -23.45
C GLU A 307 -10.28 -12.18 -22.70
N LEU A 308 -10.03 -11.23 -21.80
CA LEU A 308 -8.74 -11.04 -21.14
C LEU A 308 -8.60 -11.85 -19.85
N VAL A 309 -9.68 -12.08 -19.11
CA VAL A 309 -9.64 -12.80 -17.81
C VAL A 309 -10.62 -13.98 -17.86
N LYS A 310 -10.32 -14.96 -18.73
CA LYS A 310 -11.16 -16.15 -18.98
C LYS A 310 -11.14 -17.16 -17.84
N LYS A 311 -9.98 -17.31 -17.19
CA LYS A 311 -9.74 -18.23 -16.07
C LYS A 311 -10.09 -17.56 -14.74
N ALA A 312 -10.84 -18.26 -13.89
CA ALA A 312 -11.30 -17.75 -12.61
C ALA A 312 -10.14 -17.34 -11.69
N VAL A 313 -10.28 -16.17 -11.07
CA VAL A 313 -9.32 -15.60 -10.10
C VAL A 313 -9.66 -16.13 -8.71
N PRO A 314 -8.79 -16.89 -8.02
CA PRO A 314 -9.03 -17.33 -6.65
C PRO A 314 -8.91 -16.17 -5.66
N LEU A 315 -9.48 -16.33 -4.47
CA LEU A 315 -9.33 -15.40 -3.35
C LEU A 315 -8.15 -15.83 -2.47
N LEU A 316 -7.25 -14.88 -2.16
CA LEU A 316 -6.13 -15.06 -1.24
C LEU A 316 -6.64 -14.94 0.21
N LYS A 317 -7.28 -16.01 0.66
CA LYS A 317 -7.91 -16.15 1.99
C LYS A 317 -6.92 -16.11 3.14
N ARG A 318 -7.42 -15.92 4.36
CA ARG A 318 -6.63 -16.00 5.60
C ARG A 318 -6.22 -17.45 5.91
N GLY A 319 -5.00 -17.64 6.41
CA GLY A 319 -4.45 -18.95 6.79
C GLY A 319 -4.16 -19.88 5.60
N HIS A 320 -3.80 -19.28 4.45
CA HIS A 320 -3.56 -20.00 3.20
C HIS A 320 -2.41 -19.36 2.41
N THR A 321 -1.38 -20.14 2.09
CA THR A 321 -0.31 -19.69 1.19
C THR A 321 -0.69 -19.89 -0.28
N ALA A 322 -0.79 -18.80 -1.05
CA ALA A 322 -1.08 -18.87 -2.49
C ALA A 322 -0.52 -17.64 -3.25
N SER A 323 -0.26 -17.80 -4.55
CA SER A 323 0.07 -16.71 -5.46
C SER A 323 -0.76 -16.71 -6.75
N ILE A 324 -0.88 -15.53 -7.36
CA ILE A 324 -1.58 -15.30 -8.62
C ILE A 324 -0.67 -14.49 -9.55
N THR A 325 -0.43 -14.99 -10.76
CA THR A 325 0.26 -14.23 -11.82
C THR A 325 -0.74 -13.76 -12.87
N LEU A 326 -0.84 -12.44 -13.06
CA LEU A 326 -1.68 -11.77 -14.06
C LEU A 326 -0.81 -10.95 -15.02
N SER A 327 -1.31 -10.60 -16.21
CA SER A 327 -0.66 -9.58 -17.04
C SER A 327 -1.03 -8.14 -16.64
N GLN A 328 -0.18 -7.15 -16.92
CA GLN A 328 -0.52 -5.73 -16.75
C GLN A 328 -1.81 -5.38 -17.54
N THR A 329 -2.03 -6.01 -18.70
CA THR A 329 -3.25 -5.85 -19.51
C THR A 329 -4.50 -6.41 -18.80
N GLN A 330 -4.38 -7.56 -18.13
CA GLN A 330 -5.45 -8.13 -17.30
C GLN A 330 -5.75 -7.22 -16.11
N ILE A 331 -4.71 -6.70 -15.44
CA ILE A 331 -4.83 -5.80 -14.31
C ILE A 331 -5.52 -4.48 -14.71
N ALA A 332 -5.11 -3.89 -15.83
CA ALA A 332 -5.74 -2.70 -16.39
C ALA A 332 -7.23 -2.93 -16.72
N CYS A 333 -7.58 -4.10 -17.27
CA CYS A 333 -8.98 -4.49 -17.53
C CYS A 333 -9.80 -4.69 -16.23
N LEU A 334 -9.21 -5.34 -15.21
CA LEU A 334 -9.82 -5.53 -13.91
C LEU A 334 -10.04 -4.19 -13.18
N LEU A 335 -9.10 -3.25 -13.31
CA LEU A 335 -9.20 -1.89 -12.75
C LEU A 335 -10.14 -0.99 -13.55
N ALA A 336 -10.25 -1.15 -14.87
CA ALA A 336 -11.29 -0.48 -15.66
C ALA A 336 -12.70 -0.91 -15.21
N ASN A 337 -12.87 -2.20 -14.90
CA ASN A 337 -14.11 -2.73 -14.30
C ASN A 337 -14.35 -2.26 -12.86
N ALA A 338 -13.29 -1.96 -12.09
CA ALA A 338 -13.37 -1.36 -10.76
C ALA A 338 -13.77 0.13 -10.81
N PHE A 339 -13.22 0.87 -11.78
CA PHE A 339 -13.56 2.24 -12.11
C PHE A 339 -15.04 2.36 -12.52
N PHE A 340 -15.53 1.49 -13.41
CA PHE A 340 -16.96 1.40 -13.73
C PHE A 340 -17.82 0.70 -12.66
N CYS A 341 -17.28 0.44 -11.46
CA CYS A 341 -18.03 -0.03 -10.30
C CYS A 341 -18.88 -1.30 -10.57
N THR A 342 -18.33 -2.19 -11.38
CA THR A 342 -19.04 -3.34 -11.95
C THR A 342 -19.09 -4.54 -11.01
N TYR A 343 -18.16 -4.69 -10.06
CA TYR A 343 -18.06 -5.93 -9.26
C TYR A 343 -19.30 -6.15 -8.37
N PRO A 344 -20.01 -7.29 -8.53
CA PRO A 344 -21.19 -7.63 -7.72
C PRO A 344 -20.78 -7.94 -6.27
N HIS A 345 -21.71 -7.86 -5.33
CA HIS A 345 -21.50 -8.09 -3.88
C HIS A 345 -20.48 -7.17 -3.16
N ARG A 346 -19.63 -6.40 -3.87
CA ARG A 346 -18.57 -5.53 -3.30
C ARG A 346 -19.02 -4.13 -2.87
N ASN A 347 -20.33 -3.87 -2.84
CA ASN A 347 -20.93 -2.56 -2.54
C ASN A 347 -21.70 -2.54 -1.19
N ALA A 348 -21.54 -3.55 -0.35
CA ALA A 348 -22.17 -3.64 0.97
C ALA A 348 -21.09 -3.79 2.06
N SER A 349 -21.14 -2.93 3.07
CA SER A 349 -20.15 -2.83 4.15
C SER A 349 -20.59 -3.45 5.49
N GLY A 350 -21.82 -3.97 5.57
CA GLY A 350 -22.35 -4.56 6.81
C GLY A 350 -21.73 -5.93 7.11
N PRO A 351 -21.65 -6.37 8.39
CA PRO A 351 -21.01 -7.64 8.78
C PRO A 351 -21.63 -8.92 8.18
N LYS A 352 -22.84 -8.83 7.60
CA LYS A 352 -23.51 -9.94 6.89
C LYS A 352 -23.26 -9.95 5.38
N ALA A 353 -22.40 -9.08 4.86
CA ALA A 353 -22.02 -9.07 3.45
C ALA A 353 -20.99 -10.17 3.15
N GLU A 354 -21.14 -10.87 2.02
CA GLU A 354 -20.26 -11.98 1.62
C GLU A 354 -18.77 -11.60 1.62
N TYR A 355 -18.44 -10.39 1.16
CA TYR A 355 -17.07 -9.88 1.10
C TYR A 355 -16.72 -8.94 2.28
N HIS A 356 -17.37 -9.08 3.45
CA HIS A 356 -17.12 -8.17 4.59
C HIS A 356 -15.67 -8.22 5.12
N SER A 357 -14.92 -9.30 4.84
CA SER A 357 -13.50 -9.47 5.19
C SER A 357 -12.52 -8.98 4.11
N TYR A 358 -13.03 -8.43 3.00
CA TYR A 358 -12.23 -7.92 1.88
C TYR A 358 -12.34 -6.39 1.78
N PRO A 359 -11.26 -5.68 1.37
CA PRO A 359 -11.31 -4.24 1.13
C PRO A 359 -12.25 -3.87 -0.02
N SER A 360 -12.64 -2.60 -0.11
CA SER A 360 -13.42 -2.07 -1.23
C SER A 360 -12.61 -2.05 -2.53
N ILE A 361 -13.23 -2.48 -3.64
CA ILE A 361 -12.61 -2.47 -4.97
C ILE A 361 -13.30 -1.50 -5.95
N ASN A 362 -14.63 -1.31 -5.88
CA ASN A 362 -15.33 -0.37 -6.75
C ASN A 362 -15.01 1.10 -6.37
N PHE A 363 -14.78 1.97 -7.35
CA PHE A 363 -14.18 3.31 -7.15
C PHE A 363 -15.17 4.39 -6.65
N THR A 364 -16.40 4.04 -6.27
CA THR A 364 -17.48 4.98 -5.91
C THR A 364 -17.06 6.02 -4.85
N SER A 365 -16.38 5.58 -3.79
CA SER A 365 -15.89 6.45 -2.71
C SER A 365 -14.80 7.45 -3.15
N LEU A 366 -14.16 7.25 -4.30
CA LEU A 366 -13.16 8.15 -4.89
C LEU A 366 -13.82 9.23 -5.77
N PHE A 367 -14.98 8.93 -6.37
CA PHE A 367 -15.70 9.85 -7.27
C PHE A 367 -16.52 10.91 -6.55
N GLY A 368 -16.99 10.64 -5.32
CA GLY A 368 -17.76 11.57 -4.50
C GLY A 368 -16.93 12.31 -3.45
N HIS A 369 -17.51 13.32 -2.81
CA HIS A 369 -16.95 14.14 -1.73
C HIS A 369 -15.57 14.71 -2.07
N TRP A 370 -15.55 15.75 -2.89
CA TRP A 370 -14.35 16.47 -3.34
C TRP A 370 -13.43 16.90 -2.19
N SER A 371 -12.13 16.75 -2.43
CA SER A 371 -11.06 17.29 -1.60
C SER A 371 -9.78 17.43 -2.42
N SER A 372 -8.81 18.21 -1.93
CA SER A 372 -7.48 18.32 -2.56
C SER A 372 -6.84 16.93 -2.76
N ARG A 373 -6.91 16.07 -1.73
CA ARG A 373 -6.47 14.67 -1.79
C ARG A 373 -7.10 13.92 -2.97
N LYS A 374 -8.43 13.96 -3.14
CA LYS A 374 -9.11 13.24 -4.23
C LYS A 374 -8.81 13.82 -5.61
N LYS A 375 -8.66 15.15 -5.74
CA LYS A 375 -8.20 15.78 -6.99
C LYS A 375 -6.88 15.19 -7.47
N GLN A 376 -5.89 15.08 -6.57
CA GLN A 376 -4.54 14.62 -6.92
C GLN A 376 -4.49 13.09 -7.13
N LYS A 377 -5.23 12.31 -6.32
CA LYS A 377 -5.43 10.86 -6.57
C LYS A 377 -6.03 10.58 -7.95
N LEU A 378 -7.10 11.30 -8.29
CA LEU A 378 -7.78 11.14 -9.57
C LEU A 378 -6.86 11.52 -10.74
N ARG A 379 -6.03 12.57 -10.63
CA ARG A 379 -5.01 12.90 -11.66
C ARG A 379 -4.08 11.73 -11.96
N ALA A 380 -3.47 11.13 -10.93
CA ALA A 380 -2.58 9.99 -11.09
C ALA A 380 -3.29 8.74 -11.69
N ILE A 381 -4.49 8.42 -11.20
CA ILE A 381 -5.28 7.28 -11.69
C ILE A 381 -5.76 7.50 -13.14
N MET A 382 -6.17 8.73 -13.50
CA MET A 382 -6.55 9.06 -14.89
C MET A 382 -5.34 8.98 -15.82
N HIS A 383 -4.17 9.42 -15.37
CA HIS A 383 -2.93 9.26 -16.14
C HIS A 383 -2.55 7.77 -16.32
N TYR A 384 -2.65 6.94 -15.28
CA TYR A 384 -2.49 5.48 -15.43
C TYR A 384 -3.41 4.90 -16.52
N PHE A 385 -4.70 5.25 -16.53
CA PHE A 385 -5.62 4.81 -17.57
C PHE A 385 -5.30 5.37 -18.97
N GLN A 386 -4.68 6.55 -19.05
CA GLN A 386 -4.17 7.11 -20.31
C GLN A 386 -3.01 6.26 -20.85
N GLU A 387 -2.03 5.89 -20.01
CA GLU A 387 -0.85 5.11 -20.41
C GLU A 387 -1.17 3.64 -20.75
N VAL A 388 -2.00 2.96 -19.96
CA VAL A 388 -2.39 1.56 -20.26
C VAL A 388 -3.38 1.45 -21.43
N THR A 389 -3.79 2.59 -22.00
CA THR A 389 -4.45 2.68 -23.30
C THR A 389 -3.52 3.25 -24.40
N ALA A 390 -2.18 3.10 -24.23
CA ALA A 390 -1.09 3.58 -25.11
C ALA A 390 0.13 2.62 -25.43
N LYS A 391 0.92 2.03 -24.48
CA LYS A 391 2.19 1.15 -24.59
C LYS A 391 3.59 1.88 -24.66
N ASP A 392 4.84 1.35 -24.45
CA ASP A 392 5.56 0.13 -23.91
C ASP A 392 7.15 0.35 -23.87
N ASN A 393 8.15 -0.48 -23.41
CA ASN A 393 8.37 -1.56 -22.38
C ASN A 393 9.76 -2.36 -22.51
N ARG A 394 10.63 -2.59 -21.47
CA ARG A 394 12.00 -3.31 -21.51
C ARG A 394 12.49 -4.09 -20.19
N THR A 395 13.74 -4.68 -20.03
CA THR A 395 14.13 -6.00 -19.30
C THR A 395 15.52 -6.25 -18.46
N ASP A 396 15.77 -7.42 -17.73
CA ASP A 396 17.02 -8.24 -17.20
C ASP A 396 17.89 -8.00 -15.83
N THR A 397 18.67 -8.77 -14.94
CA THR A 397 19.12 -10.16 -14.32
C THR A 397 20.10 -9.95 -13.04
N ASP A 398 20.80 -10.70 -12.06
CA ASP A 398 21.31 -12.08 -11.49
C ASP A 398 22.18 -11.92 -10.10
N LEU A 399 22.74 -12.67 -9.04
CA LEU A 399 22.84 -14.03 -8.29
C LEU A 399 23.09 -14.16 -6.64
N PRO A 400 24.06 -14.86 -5.88
CA PRO A 400 23.93 -15.74 -4.59
C PRO A 400 24.43 -15.35 -3.11
N ASN A 401 24.21 -16.00 -1.88
CA ASN A 401 23.20 -16.92 -1.17
C ASN A 401 23.52 -17.40 0.36
N TRP A 402 22.57 -17.68 1.34
CA TRP A 402 22.81 -18.12 2.81
C TRP A 402 21.65 -18.66 3.79
N ARG A 403 21.77 -19.78 4.61
CA ARG A 403 21.03 -19.95 5.94
C ARG A 403 21.46 -21.03 7.03
N SER A 404 22.01 -20.59 8.18
CA SER A 404 21.72 -21.03 9.59
C SER A 404 21.97 -19.84 10.57
N CYS A 405 21.35 -19.78 11.78
CA CYS A 405 20.93 -18.47 12.35
C CYS A 405 21.47 -17.96 13.71
N ASN A 406 22.74 -18.18 14.07
CA ASN A 406 23.42 -17.52 15.21
C ASN A 406 23.73 -16.01 14.92
N LYS A 407 22.77 -15.23 14.39
CA LYS A 407 23.08 -13.97 13.70
C LYS A 407 23.19 -12.76 14.63
N LYS A 408 24.24 -11.97 14.34
CA LYS A 408 24.46 -10.60 14.82
C LYS A 408 23.58 -9.63 14.01
N MET A 409 23.54 -8.37 14.43
CA MET A 409 22.84 -7.30 13.71
C MET A 409 23.19 -7.23 12.21
N PRO A 410 22.25 -6.81 11.34
CA PRO A 410 22.45 -6.81 9.91
C PRO A 410 23.31 -5.62 9.47
N LYS A 411 23.69 -5.61 8.19
CA LYS A 411 24.19 -4.42 7.52
C LYS A 411 23.10 -3.34 7.53
N LEU A 412 23.42 -2.16 8.04
CA LEU A 412 22.48 -1.03 8.14
C LEU A 412 22.97 0.14 7.28
N HIS A 413 22.04 0.77 6.57
CA HIS A 413 22.17 2.12 6.06
C HIS A 413 21.06 2.97 6.68
N VAL A 414 21.36 4.19 7.13
CA VAL A 414 20.37 5.12 7.69
C VAL A 414 20.47 6.46 6.99
N ALA A 415 19.35 6.95 6.48
CA ALA A 415 19.26 8.25 5.81
C ALA A 415 18.07 9.06 6.34
N SER A 416 18.25 10.36 6.47
CA SER A 416 17.22 11.34 6.83
C SER A 416 16.48 11.90 5.61
N HIS A 417 17.11 11.84 4.44
CA HIS A 417 16.54 12.27 3.17
C HIS A 417 16.41 11.09 2.22
N GLY A 418 15.59 11.25 1.18
CA GLY A 418 15.20 10.16 0.29
C GLY A 418 13.97 9.41 0.78
N THR A 419 13.61 8.38 0.02
CA THR A 419 12.30 7.71 0.00
C THR A 419 12.47 6.22 -0.31
N ILE A 420 11.50 5.40 0.11
CA ILE A 420 11.57 3.94 -0.06
C ILE A 420 11.50 3.57 -1.55
N GLU A 421 10.65 4.26 -2.32
CA GLU A 421 10.37 3.96 -3.71
C GLU A 421 11.45 4.43 -4.70
N ASN A 422 12.27 5.44 -4.36
CA ASN A 422 13.35 5.96 -5.21
C ASN A 422 14.74 5.43 -4.81
N GLU A 423 15.21 5.74 -3.61
CA GLU A 423 16.53 5.31 -3.12
C GLU A 423 16.59 3.78 -2.92
N GLY A 424 15.46 3.18 -2.56
CA GLY A 424 15.24 1.74 -2.46
C GLY A 424 14.87 1.05 -3.79
N LYS A 425 15.11 1.65 -4.98
CA LYS A 425 14.87 0.97 -6.27
C LYS A 425 15.66 -0.35 -6.37
N GLY A 426 14.96 -1.43 -6.69
CA GLY A 426 15.51 -2.79 -6.69
C GLY A 426 15.80 -3.39 -5.30
N MET A 427 15.47 -2.72 -4.20
CA MET A 427 15.39 -3.36 -2.88
C MET A 427 14.00 -3.98 -2.67
N LEU A 428 13.81 -4.74 -1.59
CA LEU A 428 12.47 -5.05 -1.11
C LEU A 428 11.87 -3.79 -0.46
N GLN A 429 10.90 -3.18 -1.13
CA GLN A 429 10.25 -1.94 -0.70
C GLN A 429 9.12 -2.25 0.29
N VAL A 430 9.19 -1.70 1.50
CA VAL A 430 8.18 -1.93 2.54
C VAL A 430 7.01 -0.96 2.36
N ASP A 431 5.83 -1.52 2.20
CA ASP A 431 4.54 -0.83 2.29
C ASP A 431 4.05 -0.86 3.74
N PHE A 432 3.80 0.32 4.32
CA PHE A 432 3.35 0.51 5.69
C PHE A 432 1.84 0.27 5.80
N ALA A 433 1.45 -0.94 5.43
CA ALA A 433 0.10 -1.28 5.03
C ALA A 433 -0.93 -1.19 6.17
N SER A 434 -2.19 -1.11 5.75
CA SER A 434 -3.32 -1.55 6.55
C SER A 434 -3.46 -3.07 6.42
N SER A 435 -4.00 -3.72 7.46
CA SER A 435 -4.45 -5.12 7.34
C SER A 435 -5.54 -5.28 6.26
N TRP A 436 -6.19 -4.17 5.87
CA TRP A 436 -7.01 -4.02 4.68
C TRP A 436 -6.21 -3.36 3.55
N ILE A 437 -5.39 -4.17 2.86
CA ILE A 437 -4.43 -3.78 1.80
C ILE A 437 -4.86 -2.58 0.94
N GLY A 438 -3.96 -1.60 0.76
CA GLY A 438 -4.22 -0.33 0.08
C GLY A 438 -5.07 0.64 0.89
N GLY A 439 -5.27 0.38 2.19
CA GLY A 439 -5.93 1.25 3.16
C GLY A 439 -7.14 2.03 2.64
N GLY A 440 -7.04 3.35 2.74
CA GLY A 440 -8.00 4.33 2.25
C GLY A 440 -7.76 4.81 0.81
N VAL A 441 -7.10 4.04 -0.06
CA VAL A 441 -6.72 4.50 -1.41
C VAL A 441 -7.92 4.96 -2.25
N LEU A 442 -9.04 4.24 -2.19
CA LEU A 442 -10.31 4.63 -2.84
C LEU A 442 -11.15 5.62 -2.00
N GLY A 443 -10.60 6.17 -0.91
CA GLY A 443 -11.27 7.07 0.03
C GLY A 443 -10.41 8.30 0.37
N SER A 444 -10.33 8.65 1.66
CA SER A 444 -9.68 9.87 2.18
C SER A 444 -8.21 9.70 2.60
N GLY A 445 -7.73 8.48 2.82
CA GLY A 445 -6.33 8.23 3.22
C GLY A 445 -5.34 8.63 2.13
N LEU A 446 -4.24 9.28 2.49
CA LEU A 446 -3.18 9.68 1.56
C LEU A 446 -1.82 9.73 2.27
N VAL A 447 -1.55 8.69 3.08
CA VAL A 447 -0.23 8.43 3.70
C VAL A 447 0.54 7.40 2.86
N GLN A 448 1.62 6.82 3.38
CA GLN A 448 2.61 6.07 2.57
C GLN A 448 2.00 4.91 1.75
N GLU A 449 1.13 4.06 2.34
CA GLU A 449 0.42 2.99 1.62
C GLU A 449 -0.43 3.54 0.46
N GLU A 450 -1.28 4.54 0.72
CA GLU A 450 -2.13 5.08 -0.34
C GLU A 450 -1.35 5.85 -1.39
N ILE A 451 -0.26 6.53 -1.02
CA ILE A 451 0.64 7.19 -1.98
C ILE A 451 1.27 6.14 -2.90
N LEU A 452 1.82 5.06 -2.34
CA LEU A 452 2.44 3.96 -3.10
C LEU A 452 1.45 3.32 -4.08
N PHE A 453 0.21 3.07 -3.65
CA PHE A 453 -0.88 2.56 -4.49
C PHE A 453 -1.40 3.59 -5.51
N ILE A 454 -1.16 4.89 -5.33
CA ILE A 454 -1.54 5.94 -6.28
C ILE A 454 -0.48 6.17 -7.35
N ILE A 455 0.81 6.01 -7.01
CA ILE A 455 1.90 6.05 -8.01
C ILE A 455 2.14 4.71 -8.71
N ASN A 456 1.71 3.58 -8.13
CA ASN A 456 1.67 2.25 -8.75
C ASN A 456 0.20 1.69 -8.74
N PRO A 457 -0.74 2.20 -9.56
CA PRO A 457 -2.16 1.83 -9.48
C PRO A 457 -2.49 0.35 -9.66
N GLU A 458 -1.59 -0.43 -10.23
CA GLU A 458 -1.70 -1.88 -10.38
C GLU A 458 -1.82 -2.60 -9.03
N LEU A 459 -1.23 -2.05 -7.97
CA LEU A 459 -1.37 -2.55 -6.59
C LEU A 459 -2.84 -2.57 -6.13
N ILE A 460 -3.68 -1.65 -6.61
CA ILE A 460 -5.11 -1.57 -6.27
C ILE A 460 -5.85 -2.87 -6.62
N VAL A 461 -5.38 -3.64 -7.62
CA VAL A 461 -6.03 -4.89 -8.04
C VAL A 461 -6.00 -5.96 -6.94
N SER A 462 -5.01 -5.93 -6.04
CA SER A 462 -4.94 -6.84 -4.89
C SER A 462 -6.21 -6.79 -4.04
N ARG A 463 -6.86 -5.62 -3.94
CA ARG A 463 -8.10 -5.41 -3.19
C ARG A 463 -9.28 -6.21 -3.77
N LEU A 464 -9.19 -6.68 -5.01
CA LEU A 464 -10.20 -7.53 -5.61
C LEU A 464 -10.22 -8.93 -4.98
N PHE A 465 -9.06 -9.49 -4.60
CA PHE A 465 -8.95 -10.90 -4.19
C PHE A 465 -8.20 -11.17 -2.89
N THR A 466 -7.54 -10.19 -2.27
CA THR A 466 -6.85 -10.39 -0.98
C THR A 466 -7.79 -10.17 0.20
N GLU A 467 -7.94 -11.18 1.05
CA GLU A 467 -8.64 -11.07 2.33
C GLU A 467 -7.80 -10.29 3.36
N LYS A 468 -8.45 -9.62 4.32
CA LYS A 468 -7.78 -8.92 5.42
C LYS A 468 -6.69 -9.78 6.06
N LEU A 469 -5.47 -9.25 6.13
CA LEU A 469 -4.32 -9.95 6.69
C LEU A 469 -4.52 -10.33 8.16
N GLY A 470 -4.12 -11.56 8.50
CA GLY A 470 -3.84 -12.01 9.86
C GLY A 470 -2.42 -11.68 10.30
N ASP A 471 -2.14 -11.84 11.59
CA ASP A 471 -0.89 -11.39 12.23
C ASP A 471 0.38 -12.15 11.76
N LYS A 472 0.21 -13.33 11.14
CA LYS A 472 1.28 -14.17 10.56
C LYS A 472 1.31 -14.16 9.02
N GLU A 473 0.68 -13.18 8.38
CA GLU A 473 0.58 -13.05 6.93
C GLU A 473 1.20 -11.73 6.43
N CYS A 474 1.63 -11.69 5.18
CA CYS A 474 1.97 -10.46 4.46
C CYS A 474 1.41 -10.54 3.03
N LEU A 475 1.54 -9.48 2.23
CA LEU A 475 1.32 -9.56 0.78
C LEU A 475 2.57 -9.10 0.04
N ILE A 476 3.17 -9.98 -0.76
CA ILE A 476 4.32 -9.67 -1.60
C ILE A 476 3.82 -9.45 -3.02
N VAL A 477 4.13 -8.30 -3.62
CA VAL A 477 3.82 -7.99 -5.02
C VAL A 477 5.13 -7.81 -5.79
N THR A 478 5.28 -8.55 -6.89
CA THR A 478 6.45 -8.47 -7.78
C THR A 478 5.98 -8.12 -9.19
N GLY A 479 6.47 -7.01 -9.75
CA GLY A 479 6.20 -6.61 -11.14
C GLY A 479 5.39 -5.35 -11.38
N SER A 480 4.88 -4.67 -10.33
CA SER A 480 4.06 -3.47 -10.49
C SER A 480 4.86 -2.28 -11.04
N GLN A 481 4.30 -1.56 -12.00
CA GLN A 481 4.89 -0.37 -12.61
C GLN A 481 4.54 0.93 -11.86
N GLN A 482 5.50 1.85 -11.78
CA GLN A 482 5.25 3.23 -11.36
C GLN A 482 4.87 4.08 -12.57
N PHE A 483 3.75 4.78 -12.48
CA PHE A 483 3.20 5.62 -13.57
C PHE A 483 3.24 7.11 -13.25
N SER A 484 3.53 7.51 -12.01
CA SER A 484 3.43 8.92 -11.60
C SER A 484 4.56 9.39 -10.70
N ASN A 485 4.97 10.64 -10.93
CA ASN A 485 5.81 11.41 -10.03
C ASN A 485 4.92 12.24 -9.08
N TYR A 486 5.41 12.49 -7.87
CA TYR A 486 4.67 13.24 -6.85
C TYR A 486 5.61 14.07 -5.96
N CYS A 487 5.04 14.96 -5.15
CA CYS A 487 5.71 15.55 -4.00
C CYS A 487 4.71 15.73 -2.83
N GLY A 488 5.20 16.01 -1.63
CA GLY A 488 4.37 16.21 -0.44
C GLY A 488 3.72 14.93 0.11
N PHE A 489 2.94 15.06 1.18
CA PHE A 489 2.41 13.95 1.96
C PHE A 489 1.07 14.35 2.62
N GLY A 490 0.12 13.41 2.74
CA GLY A 490 -1.19 13.71 3.34
C GLY A 490 -1.94 14.80 2.56
N ASP A 491 -2.14 15.96 3.18
CA ASP A 491 -2.82 17.10 2.56
C ASP A 491 -1.90 17.95 1.65
N THR A 492 -0.58 17.84 1.78
CA THR A 492 0.37 18.54 0.90
C THR A 492 0.74 17.73 -0.36
N PHE A 493 0.22 16.51 -0.49
CA PHE A 493 0.47 15.64 -1.65
C PHE A 493 0.02 16.30 -2.96
N GLN A 494 0.90 16.30 -3.96
CA GLN A 494 0.62 16.79 -5.30
C GLN A 494 1.13 15.80 -6.35
N TRP A 495 0.30 15.53 -7.35
CA TRP A 495 0.73 14.81 -8.56
C TRP A 495 1.57 15.76 -9.42
N MET A 496 2.80 15.36 -9.72
CA MET A 496 3.81 16.20 -10.39
C MET A 496 4.00 15.87 -11.88
N GLY A 497 3.44 14.75 -12.36
CA GLY A 497 3.50 14.39 -13.78
C GLY A 497 3.63 12.88 -14.03
N PRO A 498 3.79 12.48 -15.30
CA PRO A 498 4.12 11.11 -15.69
C PRO A 498 5.42 10.62 -15.05
N HIS A 499 5.56 9.30 -14.88
CA HIS A 499 6.82 8.63 -14.59
C HIS A 499 7.18 7.68 -15.74
N GLU A 500 8.36 7.86 -16.33
CA GLU A 500 8.92 6.86 -17.24
C GLU A 500 9.58 5.76 -16.40
N GLU A 501 8.98 4.57 -16.41
CA GLU A 501 9.55 3.42 -15.72
C GLU A 501 10.79 2.90 -16.47
N ARG A 502 11.88 2.71 -15.72
CA ARG A 502 13.18 2.26 -16.24
C ARG A 502 13.73 1.04 -15.48
N LEU A 503 12.89 0.39 -14.69
CA LEU A 503 13.24 -0.90 -14.10
C LEU A 503 13.27 -2.01 -15.16
N ASN A 504 14.24 -2.88 -14.97
CA ASN A 504 14.42 -4.11 -15.74
C ASN A 504 13.35 -5.15 -15.39
N ARG A 505 13.38 -6.32 -16.03
CA ARG A 505 12.41 -7.41 -15.84
C ARG A 505 13.08 -8.75 -15.53
N ASP A 506 12.32 -9.68 -14.97
CA ASP A 506 12.73 -11.08 -14.82
C ASP A 506 12.20 -11.98 -15.94
N GLU A 507 12.53 -13.28 -15.91
CA GLU A 507 12.15 -14.25 -16.95
C GLU A 507 10.64 -14.55 -16.98
N TRP A 508 9.87 -14.09 -15.98
CA TRP A 508 8.40 -14.09 -16.00
C TRP A 508 7.82 -12.79 -16.57
N ALA A 509 8.68 -11.97 -17.19
CA ALA A 509 8.42 -10.66 -17.76
C ALA A 509 7.88 -9.64 -16.74
N ARG A 510 8.19 -9.80 -15.45
CA ARG A 510 7.75 -8.89 -14.37
C ARG A 510 8.81 -7.85 -14.10
N LEU A 511 8.42 -6.59 -13.84
CA LEU A 511 9.39 -5.56 -13.42
C LEU A 511 10.12 -5.97 -12.14
N GLN A 512 11.40 -5.61 -12.03
CA GLN A 512 12.25 -5.83 -10.86
C GLN A 512 11.95 -4.82 -9.74
N ARG A 513 10.66 -4.65 -9.41
CA ARG A 513 10.15 -4.03 -8.20
C ARG A 513 9.50 -5.14 -7.36
N GLN A 514 9.97 -5.30 -6.13
CA GLN A 514 9.35 -6.17 -5.12
C GLN A 514 8.86 -5.28 -3.97
N ILE A 515 7.55 -5.29 -3.73
CA ILE A 515 6.90 -4.60 -2.60
C ILE A 515 6.42 -5.66 -1.61
N VAL A 516 6.51 -5.39 -0.31
CA VAL A 516 5.80 -6.16 0.71
C VAL A 516 4.94 -5.28 1.60
N ALA A 517 3.65 -5.61 1.65
CA ALA A 517 2.68 -5.04 2.57
C ALA A 517 2.71 -5.79 3.89
N ILE A 518 3.08 -5.07 4.96
CA ILE A 518 3.00 -5.55 6.35
C ILE A 518 2.24 -4.52 7.19
N ASP A 519 1.16 -4.95 7.83
CA ASP A 519 0.35 -4.09 8.68
C ASP A 519 0.90 -4.00 10.10
N ALA A 520 1.13 -2.78 10.60
CA ALA A 520 1.44 -2.54 12.01
C ALA A 520 0.17 -2.56 12.88
N LEU A 521 0.33 -2.73 14.20
CA LEU A 521 -0.72 -2.45 15.16
C LEU A 521 -0.97 -0.94 15.27
N HIS A 522 -2.24 -0.57 15.45
CA HIS A 522 -2.65 0.80 15.78
C HIS A 522 -2.86 0.91 17.29
N PHE A 523 -2.04 1.71 17.97
CA PHE A 523 -2.07 1.87 19.42
C PHE A 523 -2.87 3.11 19.83
N LYS A 524 -3.87 2.94 20.71
CA LYS A 524 -4.66 4.10 21.18
C LYS A 524 -3.87 4.91 22.21
N GLN A 525 -3.30 4.22 23.20
CA GLN A 525 -2.31 4.77 24.13
C GLN A 525 -0.92 4.26 23.73
N ARG A 526 0.06 5.16 23.65
CA ARG A 526 1.42 4.83 23.19
C ARG A 526 2.13 3.78 24.09
N SER A 527 1.70 3.65 25.35
CA SER A 527 2.15 2.64 26.31
C SER A 527 1.75 1.20 25.94
N GLU A 528 0.66 1.00 25.20
CA GLU A 528 0.15 -0.33 24.81
C GLU A 528 1.18 -1.18 24.05
N GLN A 529 2.12 -0.54 23.34
CA GLN A 529 3.13 -1.23 22.56
C GLN A 529 4.31 -1.78 23.38
N TYR A 530 4.53 -1.27 24.60
CA TYR A 530 5.57 -1.77 25.51
C TYR A 530 5.10 -3.02 26.27
N ASN A 531 4.43 -3.90 25.55
CA ASN A 531 3.98 -5.22 26.00
C ASN A 531 4.59 -6.24 25.05
N MET A 532 5.29 -7.24 25.58
CA MET A 532 6.01 -8.23 24.76
C MET A 532 5.09 -9.06 23.84
N ILE A 533 3.79 -9.18 24.13
CA ILE A 533 2.81 -9.74 23.17
C ILE A 533 2.76 -8.90 21.90
N ASN A 534 2.70 -7.57 22.04
CA ASN A 534 2.64 -6.63 20.92
C ASN A 534 3.99 -6.49 20.23
N VAL A 535 5.11 -6.40 20.97
CA VAL A 535 6.47 -6.41 20.39
C VAL A 535 6.69 -7.66 19.54
N THR A 536 6.32 -8.83 20.06
CA THR A 536 6.47 -10.12 19.35
C THR A 536 5.52 -10.26 18.16
N ARG A 537 4.30 -9.70 18.23
CA ARG A 537 3.40 -9.59 17.07
C ARG A 537 4.05 -8.79 15.94
N GLU A 538 4.54 -7.59 16.23
CA GLU A 538 5.15 -6.71 15.24
C GLU A 538 6.47 -7.29 14.68
N LEU A 539 7.26 -7.96 15.52
CA LEU A 539 8.48 -8.67 15.10
C LEU A 539 8.17 -9.85 14.16
N ASN A 540 7.17 -10.67 14.49
CA ASN A 540 6.72 -11.77 13.62
C ASN A 540 6.13 -11.27 12.31
N LYS A 541 5.39 -10.15 12.33
CA LYS A 541 4.83 -9.48 11.15
C LYS A 541 5.92 -8.95 10.22
N ALA A 542 6.88 -8.20 10.76
CA ALA A 542 8.04 -7.72 9.99
C ALA A 542 8.86 -8.88 9.44
N TYR A 543 9.14 -9.91 10.25
CA TYR A 543 9.85 -11.11 9.80
C TYR A 543 9.06 -11.89 8.72
N CYS A 544 7.72 -11.97 8.79
CA CYS A 544 6.89 -12.56 7.75
C CYS A 544 7.07 -11.85 6.39
N GLY A 545 7.12 -10.51 6.40
CA GLY A 545 7.37 -9.73 5.20
C GLY A 545 8.82 -9.79 4.71
N PHE A 546 9.80 -9.86 5.62
CA PHE A 546 11.22 -9.80 5.29
C PHE A 546 11.84 -11.17 4.98
N LYS A 547 11.26 -12.26 5.47
CA LYS A 547 11.74 -13.64 5.24
C LYS A 547 11.83 -13.92 3.75
N GLY A 548 13.06 -14.19 3.29
CA GLY A 548 13.28 -14.67 1.92
C GLY A 548 12.59 -16.01 1.68
N HIS A 549 11.87 -16.09 0.56
CA HIS A 549 11.27 -17.31 0.02
C HIS A 549 12.23 -18.02 -0.95
N ARG A 550 13.22 -17.28 -1.47
CA ARG A 550 14.28 -17.83 -2.33
C ARG A 550 15.69 -17.50 -1.83
N PRO A 551 16.72 -18.21 -2.32
CA PRO A 551 18.11 -17.78 -2.29
C PRO A 551 18.38 -16.27 -2.46
N ASN A 552 19.32 -15.76 -1.66
CA ASN A 552 19.90 -14.41 -1.76
C ASN A 552 18.97 -13.22 -2.08
N GLU A 553 17.81 -13.11 -1.45
CA GLU A 553 16.92 -11.97 -1.70
C GLU A 553 17.57 -10.58 -1.43
N PRO A 554 17.09 -9.49 -2.06
CA PRO A 554 17.67 -8.16 -1.96
C PRO A 554 17.56 -7.61 -0.53
N ASP A 555 18.31 -6.57 -0.22
CA ASP A 555 18.17 -5.88 1.06
C ASP A 555 16.82 -5.14 1.14
N ILE A 556 16.44 -4.68 2.34
CA ILE A 556 15.12 -4.13 2.65
C ILE A 556 15.18 -2.60 2.68
N ALA A 557 14.28 -1.91 1.98
CA ALA A 557 14.09 -0.46 2.08
C ALA A 557 12.82 -0.15 2.90
N THR A 558 12.99 0.50 4.06
CA THR A 558 11.91 0.77 5.02
C THR A 558 12.14 2.09 5.78
N GLY A 559 11.32 2.37 6.79
CA GLY A 559 11.46 3.52 7.68
C GLY A 559 10.51 3.42 8.88
N ASN A 560 9.82 4.54 9.17
CA ASN A 560 8.91 4.75 10.31
C ASN A 560 7.58 3.94 10.25
N TRP A 561 7.67 2.63 10.03
CA TRP A 561 6.56 1.68 9.91
C TRP A 561 5.63 1.71 11.12
N GLY A 562 4.36 2.08 10.91
CA GLY A 562 3.35 2.19 11.97
C GLY A 562 3.49 3.42 12.89
N CYS A 563 4.49 4.27 12.72
CA CYS A 563 4.76 5.38 13.65
C CYS A 563 3.95 6.66 13.37
N GLY A 564 3.26 6.73 12.24
CA GLY A 564 2.39 7.85 11.86
C GLY A 564 0.98 7.71 12.46
N ALA A 565 -0.03 7.56 11.60
CA ALA A 565 -1.44 7.41 12.00
C ALA A 565 -1.76 6.17 12.88
N PHE A 566 -0.77 5.29 13.13
CA PHE A 566 -0.90 4.09 13.96
C PHE A 566 -0.18 4.23 15.33
N ASN A 567 0.43 5.40 15.61
CA ASN A 567 0.94 5.80 16.94
C ASN A 567 2.06 4.90 17.52
N GLY A 568 2.76 4.15 16.67
CA GLY A 568 3.95 3.38 17.06
C GLY A 568 5.14 4.28 17.42
N ASP A 569 5.96 3.83 18.35
CA ASP A 569 7.23 4.46 18.69
C ASP A 569 8.29 4.21 17.60
N LYS A 570 9.01 5.25 17.19
CA LYS A 570 9.99 5.17 16.09
C LYS A 570 11.24 4.36 16.46
N GLN A 571 11.72 4.45 17.70
CA GLN A 571 12.91 3.72 18.14
C GLN A 571 12.61 2.23 18.25
N LEU A 572 11.51 1.88 18.92
CA LEU A 572 11.05 0.50 19.06
C LEU A 572 10.77 -0.14 17.69
N LYS A 573 10.08 0.57 16.79
CA LYS A 573 9.84 0.08 15.42
C LYS A 573 11.11 -0.05 14.58
N ALA A 574 12.15 0.75 14.83
CA ALA A 574 13.45 0.57 14.20
C ALA A 574 14.19 -0.67 14.74
N VAL A 575 14.20 -0.88 16.05
CA VAL A 575 14.80 -2.07 16.69
C VAL A 575 14.11 -3.37 16.27
N ILE A 576 12.77 -3.39 16.26
CA ILE A 576 11.97 -4.53 15.79
C ILE A 576 12.30 -4.88 14.33
N GLN A 577 12.42 -3.88 13.44
CA GLN A 577 12.77 -4.12 12.04
C GLN A 577 14.23 -4.56 11.86
N LEU A 578 15.18 -4.07 12.65
CA LEU A 578 16.56 -4.56 12.69
C LEU A 578 16.63 -6.04 13.10
N MET A 579 15.86 -6.44 14.11
CA MET A 579 15.78 -7.84 14.57
C MET A 579 15.15 -8.75 13.52
N ALA A 580 14.06 -8.31 12.88
CA ALA A 580 13.43 -9.03 11.76
C ALA A 580 14.38 -9.17 10.56
N ALA A 581 15.11 -8.11 10.20
CA ALA A 581 16.09 -8.11 9.10
C ALA A 581 17.30 -9.01 9.40
N ALA A 582 17.80 -9.03 10.64
CA ALA A 582 18.83 -9.97 11.09
C ALA A 582 18.41 -11.43 10.92
N GLN A 583 17.18 -11.78 11.34
CA GLN A 583 16.63 -13.12 11.23
C GLN A 583 16.28 -13.50 9.78
N ALA A 584 15.89 -12.54 8.96
CA ALA A 584 15.74 -12.69 7.51
C ALA A 584 17.08 -12.75 6.76
N LYS A 585 18.19 -12.35 7.39
CA LYS A 585 19.55 -12.22 6.83
C LYS A 585 19.69 -11.21 5.68
N ARG A 586 18.98 -10.10 5.79
CA ARG A 586 18.96 -9.01 4.79
C ARG A 586 19.52 -7.74 5.41
N GLY A 587 20.22 -6.94 4.62
CA GLY A 587 20.54 -5.57 5.02
C GLY A 587 19.27 -4.73 5.15
N LEU A 588 19.35 -3.66 5.93
CA LEU A 588 18.27 -2.71 6.15
C LEU A 588 18.72 -1.31 5.71
N ALA A 589 18.00 -0.70 4.78
CA ALA A 589 18.06 0.71 4.46
C ALA A 589 16.88 1.41 5.14
N PHE A 590 17.15 2.26 6.12
CA PHE A 590 16.16 2.89 6.97
C PHE A 590 16.09 4.39 6.69
N PHE A 591 14.95 4.84 6.15
CA PHE A 591 14.66 6.24 5.88
C PHE A 591 13.87 6.84 7.06
N THR A 592 14.47 7.81 7.77
CA THR A 592 13.86 8.39 8.98
C THR A 592 12.88 9.53 8.68
N PHE A 593 12.85 10.01 7.44
CA PHE A 593 12.01 11.10 6.91
C PHE A 593 12.19 12.40 7.71
N GLU A 594 13.27 13.12 7.38
CA GLU A 594 13.75 14.39 7.95
C GLU A 594 14.14 14.35 9.45
N ASP A 595 13.88 13.24 10.14
CA ASP A 595 14.25 13.01 11.54
C ASP A 595 15.75 12.67 11.68
N GLU A 596 16.59 13.70 11.73
CA GLU A 596 18.03 13.62 12.02
C GLU A 596 18.33 13.02 13.40
N SER A 597 17.47 13.24 14.40
CA SER A 597 17.67 12.74 15.76
C SER A 597 17.53 11.21 15.80
N LEU A 598 16.45 10.68 15.22
CA LEU A 598 16.26 9.24 15.05
C LEU A 598 17.40 8.61 14.24
N LYS A 599 17.87 9.30 13.20
CA LYS A 599 19.01 8.83 12.38
C LYS A 599 20.28 8.68 13.20
N GLN A 600 20.68 9.72 13.93
CA GLN A 600 21.90 9.70 14.74
C GLN A 600 21.81 8.66 15.87
N GLY A 601 20.67 8.62 16.59
CA GLY A 601 20.42 7.62 17.62
C GLY A 601 20.47 6.18 17.08
N LEU A 602 19.82 5.91 15.95
CA LEU A 602 19.80 4.58 15.33
C LEU A 602 21.19 4.16 14.83
N GLN A 603 21.99 5.09 14.29
CA GLN A 603 23.38 4.86 13.89
C GLN A 603 24.27 4.52 15.11
N GLN A 604 24.13 5.26 16.21
CA GLN A 604 24.88 5.03 17.46
C GLN A 604 24.48 3.70 18.12
N THR A 605 23.18 3.42 18.22
CA THR A 605 22.65 2.15 18.76
C THR A 605 23.09 0.96 17.90
N HIS A 606 23.05 1.06 16.57
CA HIS A 606 23.56 0.00 15.68
C HIS A 606 25.06 -0.24 15.86
N HIS A 607 25.87 0.84 15.92
CA HIS A 607 27.31 0.72 16.15
C HIS A 607 27.62 0.00 17.47
N LEU A 608 26.92 0.34 18.55
CA LEU A 608 27.06 -0.33 19.85
C LEU A 608 26.68 -1.82 19.77
N LEU A 609 25.52 -2.15 19.19
CA LEU A 609 25.05 -3.53 19.04
C LEU A 609 25.98 -4.39 18.17
N VAL A 610 26.63 -3.79 17.16
CA VAL A 610 27.65 -4.46 16.33
C VAL A 610 28.94 -4.70 17.11
N THR A 611 29.42 -3.69 17.85
CA THR A 611 30.65 -3.74 18.66
C THR A 611 30.56 -4.78 19.77
N GLU A 612 29.46 -4.78 20.53
CA GLU A 612 29.16 -5.78 21.57
C GLU A 612 28.74 -7.16 21.02
N ARG A 613 28.77 -7.31 19.68
CA ARG A 613 28.46 -8.55 18.94
C ARG A 613 27.07 -9.10 19.28
N THR A 614 26.12 -8.22 19.57
CA THR A 614 24.78 -8.54 20.10
C THR A 614 23.97 -9.38 19.11
N THR A 615 23.39 -10.45 19.64
CA THR A 615 22.47 -11.35 18.92
C THR A 615 21.03 -10.85 19.02
N VAL A 616 20.16 -11.32 18.12
CA VAL A 616 18.71 -11.06 18.20
C VAL A 616 18.13 -11.52 19.55
N GLU A 617 18.60 -12.65 20.09
CA GLU A 617 18.23 -13.17 21.41
C GLU A 617 18.55 -12.19 22.56
N LYS A 618 19.79 -11.67 22.62
CA LYS A 618 20.20 -10.70 23.64
C LYS A 618 19.38 -9.41 23.54
N LEU A 619 19.13 -8.94 22.32
CA LEU A 619 18.35 -7.72 22.09
C LEU A 619 16.87 -7.91 22.40
N TYR A 620 16.32 -9.11 22.21
CA TYR A 620 14.96 -9.46 22.64
C TYR A 620 14.82 -9.39 24.16
N ARG A 621 15.75 -9.97 24.93
CA ARG A 621 15.73 -9.87 26.41
C ARG A 621 15.78 -8.42 26.90
N LEU A 622 16.62 -7.57 26.29
CA LEU A 622 16.65 -6.14 26.62
C LEU A 622 15.34 -5.40 26.29
N LEU A 623 14.53 -5.89 25.34
CA LEU A 623 13.17 -5.40 25.13
C LEU A 623 12.19 -5.91 26.20
N GLU A 624 12.37 -7.12 26.73
CA GLU A 624 11.61 -7.63 27.89
C GLU A 624 11.86 -6.74 29.12
N ASP A 625 13.14 -6.46 29.41
CA ASP A 625 13.56 -5.56 30.49
C ASP A 625 13.02 -4.14 30.29
N TYR A 626 13.15 -3.57 29.09
CA TYR A 626 12.62 -2.24 28.77
C TYR A 626 11.11 -2.17 28.95
N CYS A 627 10.36 -3.15 28.41
CA CYS A 627 8.91 -3.21 28.53
C CYS A 627 8.47 -3.32 30.00
N ALA A 628 9.19 -4.07 30.82
CA ALA A 628 8.93 -4.12 32.26
C ALA A 628 9.13 -2.74 32.93
N THR A 629 10.21 -2.01 32.61
CA THR A 629 10.42 -0.65 33.16
C THR A 629 9.39 0.37 32.68
N GLN A 630 8.88 0.26 31.45
CA GLN A 630 7.82 1.15 30.92
C GLN A 630 6.43 0.83 31.50
N GLN A 631 6.23 -0.36 32.08
CA GLN A 631 5.01 -0.71 32.84
C GLN A 631 5.15 -0.43 34.35
N GLY A 632 6.37 -0.23 34.85
CA GLY A 632 6.68 -0.04 36.26
C GLY A 632 6.55 1.40 36.76
N SER A 633 5.49 1.67 37.53
CA SER A 633 5.41 2.75 38.54
C SER A 633 5.94 4.15 38.17
N GLY A 634 5.12 4.94 37.48
CA GLY A 634 5.06 6.42 37.62
C GLY A 634 6.22 7.26 37.07
N SER A 635 7.35 6.66 36.73
CA SER A 635 8.52 7.30 36.14
C SER A 635 8.57 7.03 34.65
N VAL A 636 8.68 8.07 33.81
CA VAL A 636 9.03 7.88 32.40
C VAL A 636 10.52 7.57 32.32
N HIS A 637 10.85 6.28 32.45
CA HIS A 637 12.19 5.79 32.14
C HIS A 637 12.52 6.13 30.68
N GLY A 638 13.80 6.41 30.42
CA GLY A 638 14.27 7.07 29.20
C GLY A 638 13.93 6.36 27.88
N ASP A 639 14.27 7.00 26.77
CA ASP A 639 14.06 6.41 25.45
C ASP A 639 14.86 5.10 25.27
N LEU A 640 14.37 4.24 24.38
CA LEU A 640 14.89 2.89 24.19
C LEU A 640 16.36 2.88 23.75
N PHE A 641 16.80 3.85 22.94
CA PHE A 641 18.19 3.95 22.53
C PHE A 641 19.11 4.26 23.71
N GLU A 642 18.72 5.19 24.59
CA GLU A 642 19.44 5.48 25.84
C GLU A 642 19.42 4.29 26.81
N PHE A 643 18.28 3.59 26.94
CA PHE A 643 18.18 2.37 27.76
C PHE A 643 19.14 1.27 27.27
N ILE A 644 19.19 1.02 25.96
CA ILE A 644 20.15 0.09 25.35
C ILE A 644 21.59 0.56 25.61
N ARG A 645 21.86 1.87 25.46
CA ARG A 645 23.20 2.45 25.68
C ARG A 645 23.69 2.27 27.12
N ILE A 646 22.82 2.43 28.10
CA ILE A 646 23.13 2.23 29.52
C ILE A 646 23.44 0.75 29.80
N ASN A 647 22.56 -0.17 29.38
CA ASN A 647 22.72 -1.60 29.69
C ASN A 647 23.91 -2.29 28.99
N PHE A 648 24.41 -1.73 27.87
CA PHE A 648 25.67 -2.17 27.24
C PHE A 648 26.91 -1.40 27.71
N SER A 649 26.79 -0.33 28.51
CA SER A 649 27.94 0.38 29.08
C SER A 649 28.39 -0.31 30.37
N PRO A 650 29.59 -0.93 30.44
CA PRO A 650 30.05 -1.56 31.67
C PRO A 650 30.17 -0.52 32.80
N SER A 651 29.70 -0.86 34.00
CA SER A 651 29.72 0.01 35.17
C SER A 651 31.15 0.45 35.51
N ARG A 652 31.53 1.68 35.13
CA ARG A 652 32.80 2.32 35.48
C ARG A 652 32.82 2.79 36.94
N SER A 653 32.49 1.89 37.86
CA SER A 653 32.34 2.11 39.30
C SER A 653 33.06 1.03 40.13
N LEU A 654 34.05 0.37 39.52
CA LEU A 654 35.02 -0.55 40.15
C LEU A 654 36.42 -0.27 39.57
N LEU A 655 36.94 0.91 39.89
CA LEU A 655 38.35 1.34 39.78
C LEU A 655 38.64 2.32 40.92
#